data_AF-D2VQE4-F1
#
_entry.id   AF-D2VQE4-F1
#
_cell.length_a   1.000
_cell.length_b   1.000
_cell.length_c   1.000
_cell.angle_alpha   90.00
_cell.angle_beta   90.00
_cell.angle_gamma   90.00
#
_symmetry.space_group_name_H-M   'P 1'
#
loop_
_entity.id
_entity.type
_entity.pdbx_description
1 polymer ?
#
loop_
_entity_poly.entity_id
_entity_poly.type
_entity_poly.pdbx_seq_one_letter_code
_entity_poly.pdbx_strand_id
1 'polypeptide(L)'
;MKLQDLPFELCRDHLLCFLDEDYLFPMRLVSKIFSDWIWCYLVEKKSKYFIHVSVDNNQLTKVVDNYLIKLKNLKCIDLFSFGEINFLLLTDVGLYEIGRLTTIEELYLDDALKCTGSFMANWILNGSQLLHSIKVMELSNVKCEYFHLFKEFNNLKTLELQSNETISDTEMNETIIELPMSLESLSINYPLTQKNIQDIVRTSPNLKEFSFLATNLDDEDVSFILSSYSKIIEKFKMFIDESLSLEGKYLSVFSDFSFPCLKKIRIYWPFTDNPKVKSLQRSLFIPTLDKLRIFFNDGESSAVIDPLLTFIIRHNKLTSLHLDFMDYPSLEIKNERLIESLNNLSLKSVSIFGGFNLENYKEILINLMTGSNLEKLKWCDKELSEENQFVFLKDSMKSLHVLKLSGSLTESTVSSSLEELRSYSLEKVYGSSIFTSCIGFLPISLKFLDIIVNSPTRNHLKNLKDLVNLTSLKIEMTETIQDFNELRLPKSLGNIGFVCGEDVKFTGLEDGLLEALLSAENLRTLSFNCCSIKDDFIKGIVPYLKERLEILKILYNEEKALTIESTYYLSQFTRCRTLLLNSYDPSITSSIFSSFEHDNPRITIIFKHPYPESRKFYPKLNYENIEQVVSYTKQRISVREMKDASLAIQRLFYYSGEKIINYSESAEIFKLFLITFTYTDSLWKRDDIDSVFQMLDQLWKSKSISFDLSYNKVLKKVLRSIESQQSLYTVANILIDLNDFSFFYDFDSLLETVGTDVEYEDCLKDLVQRLLNEFFSGNKEISHYSGNLFVNIINTIADNCPEFTYISDFIDLLTHQNPFKISKKTLEAILKKKSIFVGDTSSGLPISIPNTTEELRQMSTEDLLDYAKTNISKKDHALHLVTVKVPKTGPFNTTYVSDPFIECGYEWMVEFLPVDEDEDYGNCSIFLTLNSTINHNEETGQFDRIRIEFSIRNFDMDASSYLIYSRKFDMILSSYGLFVEKQYVEPFSTRDEEFLIFKFFIGMKQITDTPIANHQVDIESFHKGRKELSTTNYPPLIHRMASEFPISIHTIVFRLRPENVGKVCYSDQFEAFGVKFSPRFTAMDNPQNFAFDGALLVPSG
;
A
#
# COMPACT_ATOMS: atom_id res chain seq x y z
N MET A 1 -34.97 -49.55 -20.55
CA MET A 1 -33.75 -49.84 -19.79
C MET A 1 -33.47 -48.62 -18.92
N LYS A 2 -33.47 -48.74 -17.58
CA LYS A 2 -33.12 -47.60 -16.73
C LYS A 2 -31.59 -47.50 -16.68
N LEU A 3 -31.02 -46.29 -16.59
CA LEU A 3 -29.56 -46.13 -16.55
C LEU A 3 -28.92 -46.93 -15.41
N GLN A 4 -29.61 -47.04 -14.27
CA GLN A 4 -29.20 -47.83 -13.10
C GLN A 4 -29.08 -49.35 -13.38
N ASP A 5 -29.66 -49.84 -14.48
CA ASP A 5 -29.62 -51.25 -14.87
C ASP A 5 -28.40 -51.57 -15.75
N LEU A 6 -27.61 -50.55 -16.14
CA LEU A 6 -26.37 -50.72 -16.90
C LEU A 6 -25.21 -51.09 -15.97
N PRO A 7 -24.27 -51.95 -16.40
CA PRO A 7 -23.03 -52.20 -15.66
C PRO A 7 -22.27 -50.90 -15.43
N PHE A 8 -21.70 -50.73 -14.23
CA PHE A 8 -20.96 -49.53 -13.86
C PHE A 8 -19.81 -49.26 -14.83
N GLU A 9 -19.12 -50.30 -15.29
CA GLU A 9 -18.01 -50.21 -16.23
C GLU A 9 -18.47 -49.60 -17.56
N LEU A 10 -19.65 -50.01 -18.06
CA LEU A 10 -20.21 -49.46 -19.28
C LEU A 10 -20.63 -47.99 -19.09
N CYS A 11 -21.24 -47.68 -17.93
CA CYS A 11 -21.60 -46.31 -17.58
C CYS A 11 -20.36 -45.41 -17.46
N ARG A 12 -19.31 -45.87 -16.78
CA ARG A 12 -18.07 -45.12 -16.56
C ARG A 12 -17.30 -44.91 -17.86
N ASP A 13 -17.08 -45.97 -18.63
CA ASP A 13 -16.15 -45.95 -19.77
C ASP A 13 -16.80 -45.47 -21.08
N HIS A 14 -18.14 -45.44 -21.17
CA HIS A 14 -18.85 -45.09 -22.41
C HIS A 14 -19.99 -44.07 -22.24
N LEU A 15 -20.34 -43.64 -21.04
CA LEU A 15 -21.46 -42.71 -20.81
C LEU A 15 -21.00 -41.46 -20.05
N LEU A 16 -20.41 -41.64 -18.86
CA LEU A 16 -19.92 -40.53 -18.05
C LEU A 16 -18.76 -39.78 -18.73
N CYS A 17 -17.98 -40.44 -19.58
CA CYS A 17 -16.90 -39.82 -20.35
C CYS A 17 -17.37 -38.85 -21.45
N PHE A 18 -18.65 -38.88 -21.84
CA PHE A 18 -19.23 -37.95 -22.82
C PHE A 18 -20.01 -36.80 -22.17
N LEU A 19 -20.11 -36.81 -20.84
CA LEU A 19 -20.75 -35.76 -20.08
C LEU A 19 -19.67 -34.85 -19.50
N ASP A 20 -19.75 -33.55 -19.77
CA ASP A 20 -18.89 -32.58 -19.12
C ASP A 20 -19.09 -32.64 -17.60
N GLU A 21 -18.04 -32.32 -16.81
CA GLU A 21 -18.09 -32.35 -15.34
C GLU A 21 -19.31 -31.59 -14.78
N ASP A 22 -19.69 -30.54 -15.48
CA ASP A 22 -20.87 -29.70 -15.31
C ASP A 22 -22.21 -30.42 -15.26
N TYR A 23 -22.34 -31.53 -15.99
CA TYR A 23 -23.54 -32.38 -15.97
C TYR A 23 -23.40 -33.51 -14.95
N LEU A 24 -22.16 -33.93 -14.67
CA LEU A 24 -21.86 -34.96 -13.68
C LEU A 24 -22.22 -34.49 -12.25
N PHE A 25 -21.90 -33.25 -11.86
CA PHE A 25 -22.20 -32.77 -10.51
C PHE A 25 -23.69 -32.74 -10.15
N PRO A 26 -24.60 -32.22 -11.00
CA PRO A 26 -26.04 -32.30 -10.76
C PRO A 26 -26.56 -33.75 -10.77
N MET A 27 -26.04 -34.60 -11.66
CA MET A 27 -26.42 -36.03 -11.69
C MET A 27 -26.06 -36.76 -10.41
N ARG A 28 -25.02 -36.31 -9.69
CA ARG A 28 -24.65 -36.81 -8.35
C ARG A 28 -25.81 -36.70 -7.36
N LEU A 29 -26.63 -35.65 -7.49
CA LEU A 29 -27.73 -35.36 -6.56
C LEU A 29 -29.00 -36.16 -6.88
N VAL A 30 -29.07 -36.81 -8.04
CA VAL A 30 -30.26 -37.55 -8.50
C VAL A 30 -30.44 -38.85 -7.72
N SER A 31 -29.35 -39.57 -7.42
CA SER A 31 -29.39 -40.77 -6.58
C SER A 31 -28.02 -41.09 -6.00
N LYS A 32 -28.01 -41.88 -4.91
CA LYS A 32 -26.78 -42.41 -4.31
C LYS A 32 -25.95 -43.22 -5.31
N ILE A 33 -26.59 -44.03 -6.16
CA ILE A 33 -25.90 -44.86 -7.16
C ILE A 33 -25.17 -43.98 -8.18
N PHE A 34 -25.83 -42.93 -8.71
CA PHE A 34 -25.17 -41.98 -9.60
C PHE A 34 -24.05 -41.22 -8.88
N SER A 35 -24.27 -40.87 -7.61
CA SER A 35 -23.23 -40.24 -6.80
C SER A 35 -21.98 -41.10 -6.71
N ASP A 36 -22.14 -42.39 -6.40
CA ASP A 36 -21.04 -43.35 -6.30
C ASP A 36 -20.37 -43.54 -7.67
N TRP A 37 -21.13 -43.63 -8.74
CA TRP A 37 -20.59 -43.78 -10.11
C TRP A 37 -19.78 -42.57 -10.56
N ILE A 38 -20.31 -41.36 -10.35
CA ILE A 38 -19.63 -40.11 -10.69
C ILE A 38 -18.40 -39.95 -9.81
N TRP A 39 -18.47 -40.31 -8.53
CA TRP A 39 -17.31 -40.27 -7.65
C TRP A 39 -16.20 -41.20 -8.11
N CYS A 40 -16.53 -42.47 -8.43
CA CYS A 40 -15.57 -43.42 -8.98
C CYS A 40 -14.99 -42.93 -10.32
N TYR A 41 -15.82 -42.35 -11.19
CA TYR A 41 -15.37 -41.73 -12.43
C TYR A 41 -14.39 -40.58 -12.18
N LEU A 42 -14.70 -39.64 -11.28
CA LEU A 42 -13.82 -38.51 -10.95
C LEU A 42 -12.50 -38.99 -10.33
N VAL A 43 -12.54 -39.95 -9.41
CA VAL A 43 -11.35 -40.58 -8.81
C VAL A 43 -10.43 -41.18 -9.86
N GLU A 44 -11.00 -41.76 -10.92
CA GLU A 44 -10.24 -42.40 -11.99
C GLU A 44 -9.89 -41.49 -13.16
N LYS A 45 -10.59 -40.38 -13.40
CA LYS A 45 -10.42 -39.59 -14.64
C LYS A 45 -10.02 -38.14 -14.40
N LYS A 46 -10.29 -37.56 -13.24
CA LYS A 46 -10.00 -36.15 -12.99
C LYS A 46 -8.49 -35.92 -12.94
N SER A 47 -8.00 -35.08 -13.84
CA SER A 47 -6.56 -34.79 -13.99
C SER A 47 -6.16 -33.36 -13.63
N LYS A 48 -7.13 -32.45 -13.48
CA LYS A 48 -6.91 -31.05 -13.13
C LYS A 48 -7.85 -30.63 -12.00
N TYR A 49 -7.35 -29.86 -11.05
CA TYR A 49 -8.14 -29.25 -9.98
C TYR A 49 -7.88 -27.75 -9.92
N PHE A 50 -8.94 -26.98 -9.73
CA PHE A 50 -8.88 -25.53 -9.61
C PHE A 50 -9.11 -25.13 -8.15
N ILE A 51 -8.18 -24.40 -7.55
CA ILE A 51 -8.38 -23.75 -6.25
C ILE A 51 -9.18 -22.48 -6.50
N HIS A 52 -10.39 -22.40 -5.96
CA HIS A 52 -11.30 -21.27 -6.18
C HIS A 52 -10.98 -20.07 -5.28
N VAL A 53 -11.26 -18.86 -5.78
CA VAL A 53 -11.28 -17.62 -4.99
C VAL A 53 -12.19 -17.83 -3.77
N SER A 54 -11.68 -17.59 -2.55
CA SER A 54 -12.27 -17.80 -1.20
C SER A 54 -11.77 -19.01 -0.40
N VAL A 55 -11.05 -19.96 -1.00
CA VAL A 55 -10.52 -21.11 -0.26
C VAL A 55 -9.44 -20.65 0.73
N ASP A 56 -9.75 -20.70 2.03
CA ASP A 56 -8.78 -20.47 3.10
C ASP A 56 -7.92 -21.72 3.37
N ASN A 57 -6.90 -21.58 4.21
CA ASN A 57 -5.99 -22.68 4.57
C ASN A 57 -6.74 -23.92 5.10
N ASN A 58 -7.72 -23.75 6.00
CA ASN A 58 -8.46 -24.86 6.60
C ASN A 58 -9.36 -25.58 5.59
N GLN A 59 -9.96 -24.82 4.67
CA GLN A 59 -10.76 -25.37 3.59
C GLN A 59 -9.90 -26.17 2.63
N LEU A 60 -8.72 -25.64 2.25
CA LEU A 60 -7.80 -26.37 1.39
C LEU A 60 -7.35 -27.68 2.06
N THR A 61 -6.98 -27.66 3.35
CA THR A 61 -6.65 -28.88 4.11
C THR A 61 -7.76 -29.92 4.01
N LYS A 62 -9.02 -29.51 4.26
CA LYS A 62 -10.18 -30.42 4.16
C LYS A 62 -10.37 -30.97 2.76
N VAL A 63 -10.13 -30.17 1.72
CA VAL A 63 -10.22 -30.61 0.32
C VAL A 63 -9.10 -31.60 0.00
N VAL A 64 -7.88 -31.33 0.44
CA VAL A 64 -6.75 -32.25 0.29
C VAL A 64 -7.06 -33.60 0.95
N ASP A 65 -7.46 -33.58 2.23
CA ASP A 65 -7.74 -34.77 3.03
C ASP A 65 -8.87 -35.62 2.47
N ASN A 66 -9.97 -34.97 2.09
CA ASN A 66 -11.20 -35.68 1.78
C ASN A 66 -11.34 -35.99 0.29
N TYR A 67 -10.67 -35.23 -0.58
CA TYR A 67 -10.84 -35.29 -2.02
C TYR A 67 -9.54 -35.50 -2.79
N LEU A 68 -8.59 -34.57 -2.75
CA LEU A 68 -7.47 -34.56 -3.70
C LEU A 68 -6.55 -35.78 -3.54
N ILE A 69 -6.30 -36.24 -2.31
CA ILE A 69 -5.50 -37.45 -2.05
C ILE A 69 -6.10 -38.70 -2.71
N LYS A 70 -7.41 -38.73 -2.95
CA LYS A 70 -8.09 -39.88 -3.57
C LYS A 70 -8.01 -39.86 -5.11
N LEU A 71 -7.66 -38.73 -5.72
CA LEU A 71 -7.63 -38.56 -7.17
C LEU A 71 -6.31 -39.10 -7.75
N LYS A 72 -6.31 -40.37 -8.18
CA LYS A 72 -5.09 -41.07 -8.61
C LYS A 72 -4.45 -40.50 -9.88
N ASN A 73 -5.22 -39.79 -10.69
CA ASN A 73 -4.76 -39.23 -11.97
C ASN A 73 -4.65 -37.70 -11.95
N LEU A 74 -4.76 -37.07 -10.76
CA LEU A 74 -4.60 -35.63 -10.62
C LEU A 74 -3.15 -35.23 -10.93
N LYS A 75 -2.96 -34.43 -11.97
CA LYS A 75 -1.65 -33.97 -12.45
C LYS A 75 -1.47 -32.47 -12.35
N CYS A 76 -2.54 -31.70 -12.36
CA CYS A 76 -2.48 -30.25 -12.43
C CYS A 76 -3.30 -29.62 -11.30
N ILE A 77 -2.68 -28.70 -10.57
CA ILE A 77 -3.37 -27.81 -9.62
C ILE A 77 -3.16 -26.38 -10.11
N ASP A 78 -4.27 -25.68 -10.26
CA ASP A 78 -4.31 -24.34 -10.84
C ASP A 78 -5.11 -23.42 -9.93
N LEU A 79 -4.57 -22.24 -9.63
CA LEU A 79 -5.25 -21.22 -8.85
C LEU A 79 -6.13 -20.38 -9.78
N PHE A 80 -7.44 -20.60 -9.72
CA PHE A 80 -8.35 -19.94 -10.65
C PHE A 80 -8.73 -18.53 -10.14
N SER A 81 -8.03 -17.50 -10.62
CA SER A 81 -8.39 -16.10 -10.32
C SER A 81 -9.49 -15.55 -11.24
N PHE A 82 -10.22 -14.56 -10.72
CA PHE A 82 -11.16 -13.76 -11.50
C PHE A 82 -10.63 -12.32 -11.64
N GLY A 83 -9.49 -12.14 -12.34
CA GLY A 83 -8.83 -10.84 -12.48
C GLY A 83 -8.10 -10.41 -11.20
N GLU A 84 -8.01 -9.10 -10.92
CA GLU A 84 -7.33 -8.49 -9.74
C GLU A 84 -8.00 -8.80 -8.37
N ILE A 85 -8.64 -9.95 -8.22
CA ILE A 85 -9.30 -10.34 -6.97
C ILE A 85 -8.32 -11.20 -6.20
N ASN A 86 -7.54 -10.52 -5.35
CA ASN A 86 -6.43 -11.10 -4.61
C ASN A 86 -6.88 -12.23 -3.68
N PHE A 87 -6.14 -13.34 -3.69
CA PHE A 87 -6.28 -14.43 -2.71
C PHE A 87 -5.71 -14.00 -1.35
N LEU A 88 -6.49 -13.22 -0.58
CA LEU A 88 -6.03 -12.68 0.71
C LEU A 88 -5.98 -13.72 1.85
N LEU A 89 -6.50 -14.94 1.66
CA LEU A 89 -6.66 -15.93 2.73
C LEU A 89 -5.78 -17.19 2.60
N LEU A 90 -5.33 -17.52 1.39
CA LEU A 90 -4.46 -18.68 1.16
C LEU A 90 -3.01 -18.27 1.36
N THR A 91 -2.32 -18.94 2.30
CA THR A 91 -0.90 -18.70 2.59
C THR A 91 -0.11 -20.00 2.46
N ASP A 92 1.21 -19.93 2.69
CA ASP A 92 2.09 -21.11 2.70
C ASP A 92 1.60 -22.22 3.65
N VAL A 93 0.86 -21.88 4.71
CA VAL A 93 0.27 -22.86 5.65
C VAL A 93 -0.76 -23.76 4.98
N GLY A 94 -1.59 -23.23 4.08
CA GLY A 94 -2.53 -24.04 3.30
C GLY A 94 -1.82 -24.83 2.20
N LEU A 95 -0.88 -24.19 1.49
CA LEU A 95 -0.14 -24.81 0.39
C LEU A 95 0.76 -25.94 0.85
N TYR A 96 1.23 -25.92 2.10
CA TYR A 96 1.92 -27.03 2.73
C TYR A 96 1.19 -28.37 2.53
N GLU A 97 -0.15 -28.39 2.67
CA GLU A 97 -0.95 -29.61 2.58
C GLU A 97 -0.91 -30.25 1.19
N ILE A 98 -0.68 -29.46 0.12
CA ILE A 98 -0.52 -29.98 -1.24
C ILE A 98 0.69 -30.94 -1.32
N GLY A 99 1.71 -30.74 -0.49
CA GLY A 99 2.91 -31.58 -0.42
C GLY A 99 2.66 -33.06 -0.08
N ARG A 100 1.44 -33.40 0.37
CA ARG A 100 1.01 -34.78 0.65
C ARG A 100 0.53 -35.51 -0.60
N LEU A 101 0.32 -34.80 -1.70
CA LEU A 101 -0.04 -35.38 -2.99
C LEU A 101 1.21 -35.98 -3.67
N THR A 102 1.00 -36.91 -4.60
CA THR A 102 2.09 -37.72 -5.18
C THR A 102 2.17 -37.65 -6.70
N THR A 103 1.12 -37.17 -7.36
CA THR A 103 0.97 -37.27 -8.83
C THR A 103 0.99 -35.92 -9.55
N ILE A 104 1.20 -34.81 -8.83
CA ILE A 104 1.14 -33.46 -9.41
C ILE A 104 2.38 -33.21 -10.28
N GLU A 105 2.15 -32.87 -11.54
CA GLU A 105 3.15 -32.49 -12.53
C GLU A 105 3.16 -30.97 -12.79
N GLU A 106 2.04 -30.28 -12.58
CA GLU A 106 1.88 -28.86 -12.91
C GLU A 106 1.23 -28.11 -11.73
N LEU A 107 1.82 -26.98 -11.34
CA LEU A 107 1.37 -26.14 -10.25
C LEU A 107 1.37 -24.66 -10.65
N TYR A 108 0.19 -24.05 -10.73
CA TYR A 108 -0.01 -22.66 -11.11
C TYR A 108 -0.55 -21.87 -9.91
N LEU A 109 0.27 -21.00 -9.31
CA LEU A 109 -0.02 -20.20 -8.11
C LEU A 109 0.44 -18.74 -8.28
N ASP A 110 0.48 -18.23 -9.51
CA ASP A 110 0.85 -16.86 -9.88
C ASP A 110 -0.10 -15.79 -9.31
N ASP A 111 -1.33 -16.17 -8.94
CA ASP A 111 -2.28 -15.27 -8.28
C ASP A 111 -2.24 -15.36 -6.72
N ALA A 112 -1.34 -16.16 -6.14
CA ALA A 112 -1.25 -16.38 -4.69
C ALA A 112 -0.44 -15.29 -3.97
N LEU A 113 -0.97 -14.07 -3.85
CA LEU A 113 -0.20 -12.91 -3.37
C LEU A 113 0.45 -13.04 -1.98
N LYS A 114 -0.10 -13.88 -1.07
CA LYS A 114 0.44 -14.11 0.28
C LYS A 114 1.31 -15.36 0.39
N CYS A 115 1.61 -16.01 -0.73
CA CYS A 115 2.49 -17.16 -0.79
C CYS A 115 3.94 -16.67 -0.84
N THR A 116 4.70 -16.89 0.24
CA THR A 116 6.10 -16.43 0.32
C THR A 116 7.09 -17.50 -0.14
N GLY A 117 6.63 -18.74 -0.33
CA GLY A 117 7.46 -19.87 -0.76
C GLY A 117 7.93 -20.77 0.39
N SER A 118 7.64 -20.43 1.65
CA SER A 118 8.07 -21.22 2.82
C SER A 118 7.49 -22.64 2.87
N PHE A 119 6.39 -22.90 2.15
CA PHE A 119 5.83 -24.25 2.01
C PHE A 119 6.81 -25.23 1.35
N MET A 120 7.71 -24.75 0.47
CA MET A 120 8.71 -25.59 -0.21
C MET A 120 9.71 -26.17 0.78
N ALA A 121 10.14 -25.39 1.77
CA ALA A 121 11.02 -25.86 2.84
C ALA A 121 10.38 -27.04 3.59
N ASN A 122 9.08 -26.95 3.86
CA ASN A 122 8.33 -28.04 4.50
C ASN A 122 8.21 -29.28 3.61
N TRP A 123 8.02 -29.11 2.29
CA TRP A 123 8.00 -30.24 1.35
C TRP A 123 9.34 -30.97 1.30
N ILE A 124 10.44 -30.22 1.35
CA ILE A 124 11.81 -30.76 1.42
C ILE A 124 12.02 -31.51 2.73
N LEU A 125 11.71 -30.88 3.87
CA LEU A 125 11.85 -31.51 5.19
C LEU A 125 11.05 -32.82 5.31
N ASN A 126 9.87 -32.88 4.68
CA ASN A 126 9.01 -34.05 4.72
C ASN A 126 9.29 -35.07 3.61
N GLY A 127 10.27 -34.83 2.73
CA GLY A 127 10.58 -35.73 1.61
C GLY A 127 9.39 -35.92 0.67
N SER A 128 8.68 -34.84 0.35
CA SER A 128 7.51 -34.88 -0.53
C SER A 128 7.87 -35.47 -1.90
N GLN A 129 7.00 -36.35 -2.42
CA GLN A 129 7.15 -36.88 -3.78
C GLN A 129 7.01 -35.79 -4.86
N LEU A 130 6.43 -34.64 -4.51
CA LEU A 130 6.26 -33.51 -5.43
C LEU A 130 7.59 -32.94 -5.95
N LEU A 131 8.66 -33.05 -5.16
CA LEU A 131 10.03 -32.67 -5.56
C LEU A 131 10.52 -33.48 -6.76
N HIS A 132 9.91 -34.63 -7.03
CA HIS A 132 10.25 -35.50 -8.16
C HIS A 132 9.15 -35.59 -9.22
N SER A 133 7.95 -35.08 -8.97
CA SER A 133 6.84 -35.15 -9.95
C SER A 133 6.62 -33.84 -10.69
N ILE A 134 6.83 -32.69 -10.05
CA ILE A 134 6.55 -31.37 -10.63
C ILE A 134 7.51 -31.09 -11.80
N LYS A 135 6.93 -30.68 -12.93
CA LYS A 135 7.57 -30.28 -14.18
C LYS A 135 7.34 -28.82 -14.53
N VAL A 136 6.21 -28.25 -14.11
CA VAL A 136 5.84 -26.85 -14.35
C VAL A 136 5.43 -26.22 -13.03
N MET A 137 6.01 -25.05 -12.73
CA MET A 137 5.70 -24.29 -11.53
C MET A 137 5.65 -22.80 -11.86
N GLU A 138 4.54 -22.14 -11.51
CA GLU A 138 4.37 -20.69 -11.63
C GLU A 138 3.99 -20.13 -10.26
N LEU A 139 4.79 -19.18 -9.74
CA LEU A 139 4.64 -18.62 -8.40
C LEU A 139 4.75 -17.09 -8.43
N SER A 140 4.01 -16.43 -7.55
CA SER A 140 4.16 -15.00 -7.25
C SER A 140 4.71 -14.76 -5.85
N ASN A 141 5.42 -13.63 -5.65
CA ASN A 141 5.85 -13.09 -4.35
C ASN A 141 6.68 -14.07 -3.49
N VAL A 142 7.46 -14.93 -4.14
CA VAL A 142 8.43 -15.78 -3.45
C VAL A 142 9.49 -14.88 -2.81
N LYS A 143 9.74 -15.04 -1.51
CA LYS A 143 10.81 -14.34 -0.82
C LYS A 143 12.17 -14.85 -1.29
N CYS A 144 13.11 -13.92 -1.40
CA CYS A 144 14.49 -14.14 -1.82
C CYS A 144 15.17 -15.30 -1.10
N GLU A 145 14.95 -15.43 0.21
CA GLU A 145 15.52 -16.48 1.06
C GLU A 145 15.18 -17.91 0.59
N TYR A 146 14.09 -18.12 -0.16
CA TYR A 146 13.67 -19.45 -0.62
C TYR A 146 14.16 -19.82 -2.03
N PHE A 147 14.85 -18.93 -2.74
CA PHE A 147 15.25 -19.18 -4.14
C PHE A 147 16.21 -20.37 -4.29
N HIS A 148 17.06 -20.61 -3.28
CA HIS A 148 17.98 -21.73 -3.27
C HIS A 148 17.28 -23.10 -3.17
N LEU A 149 15.99 -23.15 -2.81
CA LEU A 149 15.25 -24.40 -2.64
C LEU A 149 14.80 -25.02 -3.97
N PHE A 150 14.77 -24.23 -5.07
CA PHE A 150 14.30 -24.73 -6.37
C PHE A 150 15.16 -25.87 -6.94
N LYS A 151 16.44 -25.95 -6.57
CA LYS A 151 17.36 -27.02 -6.97
C LYS A 151 16.87 -28.42 -6.60
N GLU A 152 16.05 -28.54 -5.56
CA GLU A 152 15.55 -29.83 -5.06
C GLU A 152 14.46 -30.44 -5.97
N PHE A 153 13.91 -29.65 -6.92
CA PHE A 153 12.89 -30.10 -7.86
C PHE A 153 13.50 -30.75 -9.11
N ASN A 154 13.90 -32.02 -8.97
CA ASN A 154 14.70 -32.77 -9.94
C ASN A 154 14.13 -32.88 -11.37
N ASN A 155 12.81 -32.72 -11.53
CA ASN A 155 12.12 -32.86 -12.82
C ASN A 155 11.50 -31.55 -13.33
N LEU A 156 11.76 -30.43 -12.65
CA LEU A 156 11.22 -29.12 -13.01
C LEU A 156 11.83 -28.67 -14.34
N LYS A 157 10.98 -28.42 -15.34
CA LYS A 157 11.34 -27.97 -16.69
C LYS A 157 10.98 -26.52 -16.94
N THR A 158 9.89 -26.05 -16.35
CA THR A 158 9.40 -24.68 -16.50
C THR A 158 9.19 -24.05 -15.13
N LEU A 159 9.83 -22.89 -14.91
CA LEU A 159 9.68 -22.09 -13.71
C LEU A 159 9.35 -20.65 -14.09
N GLU A 160 8.26 -20.11 -13.53
CA GLU A 160 7.90 -18.70 -13.62
C GLU A 160 7.80 -18.10 -12.21
N LEU A 161 8.53 -17.00 -12.00
CA LEU A 161 8.57 -16.24 -10.76
C LEU A 161 8.17 -14.80 -11.04
N GLN A 162 7.10 -14.34 -10.39
CA GLN A 162 6.61 -12.96 -10.50
C GLN A 162 6.73 -12.24 -9.16
N SER A 163 7.30 -11.04 -9.14
CA SER A 163 7.22 -10.16 -7.95
C SER A 163 6.21 -9.05 -8.20
N ASN A 164 5.29 -8.87 -7.24
CA ASN A 164 4.45 -7.67 -7.12
C ASN A 164 4.97 -6.71 -6.04
N GLU A 165 6.01 -7.12 -5.29
CA GLU A 165 6.63 -6.32 -4.24
C GLU A 165 7.94 -5.68 -4.75
N THR A 166 8.22 -4.45 -4.30
CA THR A 166 9.49 -3.77 -4.56
C THR A 166 10.58 -4.41 -3.70
N ILE A 167 11.45 -5.18 -4.33
CA ILE A 167 12.59 -5.83 -3.66
C ILE A 167 13.82 -4.97 -3.88
N SER A 168 14.57 -4.73 -2.81
CA SER A 168 15.79 -3.90 -2.87
C SER A 168 16.93 -4.60 -3.61
N ASP A 169 17.76 -3.83 -4.30
CA ASP A 169 18.97 -4.35 -4.96
C ASP A 169 19.94 -5.00 -3.98
N THR A 170 19.99 -4.51 -2.74
CA THR A 170 20.80 -5.07 -1.65
C THR A 170 20.35 -6.48 -1.28
N GLU A 171 19.04 -6.70 -1.16
CA GLU A 171 18.48 -8.03 -0.85
C GLU A 171 18.77 -9.03 -1.98
N MET A 172 18.57 -8.63 -3.24
CA MET A 172 18.86 -9.49 -4.39
C MET A 172 20.37 -9.80 -4.55
N ASN A 173 21.25 -8.86 -4.21
CA ASN A 173 22.71 -9.09 -4.21
C ASN A 173 23.12 -10.17 -3.19
N GLU A 174 22.47 -10.21 -2.04
CA GLU A 174 22.73 -11.22 -1.01
C GLU A 174 22.11 -12.58 -1.36
N THR A 175 21.05 -12.58 -2.16
CA THR A 175 20.30 -13.76 -2.58
C THR A 175 21.15 -14.76 -3.38
N ILE A 176 21.01 -16.03 -3.05
CA ILE A 176 21.62 -17.16 -3.77
C ILE A 176 20.51 -17.84 -4.59
N ILE A 177 20.71 -17.94 -5.90
CA ILE A 177 19.76 -18.59 -6.80
C ILE A 177 20.29 -19.97 -7.17
N GLU A 178 19.60 -21.03 -6.76
CA GLU A 178 19.98 -22.41 -7.15
C GLU A 178 18.81 -23.08 -7.85
N LEU A 179 19.01 -23.39 -9.14
CA LEU A 179 17.98 -23.94 -10.02
C LEU A 179 18.30 -25.39 -10.40
N PRO A 180 17.29 -26.20 -10.76
CA PRO A 180 17.51 -27.59 -11.14
C PRO A 180 18.06 -27.72 -12.56
N MET A 181 18.99 -28.67 -12.77
CA MET A 181 19.63 -28.92 -14.07
C MET A 181 18.66 -29.34 -15.19
N SER A 182 17.45 -29.78 -14.83
CA SER A 182 16.37 -30.17 -15.74
C SER A 182 15.65 -28.97 -16.36
N LEU A 183 15.90 -27.75 -15.88
CA LEU A 183 15.17 -26.55 -16.28
C LEU A 183 15.44 -26.19 -17.74
N GLU A 184 14.37 -26.09 -18.53
CA GLU A 184 14.39 -25.73 -19.96
C GLU A 184 13.80 -24.33 -20.20
N SER A 185 12.95 -23.83 -19.29
CA SER A 185 12.29 -22.53 -19.39
C SER A 185 12.30 -21.80 -18.04
N LEU A 186 12.82 -20.59 -18.02
CA LEU A 186 12.83 -19.70 -16.85
C LEU A 186 12.26 -18.33 -17.20
N SER A 187 11.29 -17.88 -16.42
CA SER A 187 10.79 -16.51 -16.41
C SER A 187 10.92 -15.94 -15.00
N ILE A 188 11.67 -14.86 -14.82
CA ILE A 188 11.96 -14.28 -13.51
C ILE A 188 11.80 -12.76 -13.54
N ASN A 189 10.72 -12.27 -12.94
CA ASN A 189 10.41 -10.85 -12.84
C ASN A 189 10.85 -10.29 -11.48
N TYR A 190 12.16 -10.37 -11.23
CA TYR A 190 12.85 -9.86 -10.03
C TYR A 190 14.07 -9.03 -10.49
N PRO A 191 14.49 -7.99 -9.77
CA PRO A 191 15.63 -7.15 -10.16
C PRO A 191 16.95 -7.92 -10.00
N LEU A 192 17.34 -8.68 -11.02
CA LEU A 192 18.51 -9.55 -10.98
C LEU A 192 19.81 -8.76 -10.99
N THR A 193 20.78 -9.26 -10.23
CA THR A 193 22.15 -8.74 -10.18
C THR A 193 23.09 -9.62 -11.01
N GLN A 194 24.29 -9.11 -11.32
CA GLN A 194 25.32 -9.89 -12.02
C GLN A 194 25.63 -11.23 -11.34
N LYS A 195 25.71 -11.24 -10.00
CA LYS A 195 25.94 -12.47 -9.22
C LYS A 195 24.80 -13.48 -9.45
N ASN A 196 23.55 -13.03 -9.43
CA ASN A 196 22.40 -13.89 -9.69
C ASN A 196 22.43 -14.48 -11.10
N ILE A 197 22.86 -13.72 -12.10
CA ILE A 197 23.03 -14.21 -13.48
C ILE A 197 24.08 -15.32 -13.56
N GLN A 198 25.22 -15.14 -12.88
CA GLN A 198 26.25 -16.18 -12.80
C GLN A 198 25.72 -17.47 -12.17
N ASP A 199 24.93 -17.34 -11.11
CA ASP A 199 24.26 -18.46 -10.45
C ASP A 199 23.28 -19.19 -11.38
N ILE A 200 22.43 -18.47 -12.11
CA ILE A 200 21.49 -19.04 -13.09
C ILE A 200 22.24 -19.77 -14.21
N VAL A 201 23.25 -19.13 -14.81
CA VAL A 201 24.05 -19.72 -15.89
C VAL A 201 24.77 -20.98 -15.46
N ARG A 202 25.31 -20.97 -14.24
CA ARG A 202 26.02 -22.12 -13.67
C ARG A 202 25.09 -23.30 -13.37
N THR A 203 23.88 -23.03 -12.90
CA THR A 203 22.96 -24.08 -12.40
C THR A 203 21.98 -24.60 -13.45
N SER A 204 21.72 -23.85 -14.53
CA SER A 204 20.71 -24.20 -15.54
C SER A 204 21.25 -24.22 -16.99
N PRO A 205 22.22 -25.09 -17.32
CA PRO A 205 22.88 -25.08 -18.64
C PRO A 205 21.98 -25.48 -19.82
N ASN A 206 20.78 -26.02 -19.56
CA ASN A 206 19.86 -26.53 -20.57
C ASN A 206 18.72 -25.54 -20.94
N LEU A 207 18.82 -24.27 -20.52
CA LEU A 207 17.78 -23.27 -20.78
C LEU A 207 17.62 -23.00 -22.28
N LYS A 208 16.40 -23.24 -22.78
CA LYS A 208 15.92 -22.92 -24.13
C LYS A 208 15.07 -21.67 -24.15
N GLU A 209 14.41 -21.34 -23.04
CA GLU A 209 13.60 -20.13 -22.90
C GLU A 209 14.06 -19.36 -21.66
N PHE A 210 14.44 -18.09 -21.84
CA PHE A 210 14.86 -17.24 -20.73
C PHE A 210 14.22 -15.86 -20.82
N SER A 211 13.47 -15.49 -19.78
CA SER A 211 12.85 -14.18 -19.61
C SER A 211 13.27 -13.58 -18.27
N PHE A 212 13.80 -12.35 -18.24
CA PHE A 212 14.24 -11.70 -17.00
C PHE A 212 14.05 -10.18 -17.01
N LEU A 213 13.92 -9.59 -15.83
CA LEU A 213 13.90 -8.13 -15.63
C LEU A 213 15.34 -7.59 -15.66
N ALA A 214 15.59 -6.66 -16.58
CA ALA A 214 16.92 -6.17 -16.92
C ALA A 214 17.25 -4.78 -16.31
N THR A 215 16.57 -4.39 -15.22
CA THR A 215 16.76 -3.06 -14.61
C THR A 215 18.19 -2.81 -14.15
N ASN A 216 18.86 -3.83 -13.62
CA ASN A 216 20.18 -3.70 -12.98
C ASN A 216 21.32 -4.39 -13.76
N LEU A 217 21.08 -4.78 -15.01
CA LEU A 217 22.05 -5.54 -15.81
C LEU A 217 22.64 -4.68 -16.93
N ASP A 218 23.91 -4.87 -17.25
CA ASP A 218 24.57 -4.19 -18.36
C ASP A 218 24.81 -5.10 -19.58
N ASP A 219 25.52 -4.59 -20.59
CA ASP A 219 25.84 -5.33 -21.81
C ASP A 219 26.75 -6.53 -21.55
N GLU A 220 27.66 -6.41 -20.59
CA GLU A 220 28.59 -7.48 -20.24
C GLU A 220 27.83 -8.65 -19.62
N ASP A 221 26.87 -8.36 -18.74
CA ASP A 221 25.98 -9.35 -18.13
C ASP A 221 25.14 -10.09 -19.18
N VAL A 222 24.51 -9.35 -20.09
CA VAL A 222 23.71 -9.97 -21.16
C VAL A 222 24.59 -10.74 -22.13
N SER A 223 25.80 -10.25 -22.42
CA SER A 223 26.79 -10.96 -23.24
C SER A 223 27.19 -12.28 -22.60
N PHE A 224 27.39 -12.28 -21.28
CA PHE A 224 27.66 -13.49 -20.52
C PHE A 224 26.52 -14.51 -20.64
N ILE A 225 25.25 -14.09 -20.54
CA ILE A 225 24.07 -14.95 -20.74
C ILE A 225 24.06 -15.53 -22.16
N LEU A 226 24.17 -14.68 -23.19
CA LEU A 226 24.08 -15.11 -24.58
C LEU A 226 25.27 -15.98 -25.00
N SER A 227 26.46 -15.76 -24.45
CA SER A 227 27.63 -16.63 -24.68
C SER A 227 27.38 -18.07 -24.22
N SER A 228 26.55 -18.22 -23.18
CA SER A 228 26.21 -19.51 -22.59
C SER A 228 25.07 -20.21 -23.33
N TYR A 229 24.06 -19.47 -23.80
CA TYR A 229 22.83 -20.05 -24.34
C TYR A 229 22.59 -19.87 -25.84
N SER A 230 23.34 -19.01 -26.54
CA SER A 230 23.09 -18.63 -27.95
C SER A 230 22.83 -19.79 -28.92
N LYS A 231 23.47 -20.94 -28.71
CA LYS A 231 23.33 -22.14 -29.56
C LYS A 231 22.05 -22.94 -29.33
N ILE A 232 21.45 -22.83 -28.13
CA ILE A 232 20.29 -23.63 -27.71
C ILE A 232 19.03 -22.80 -27.46
N ILE A 233 19.17 -21.49 -27.25
CA ILE A 233 18.05 -20.60 -26.92
C ILE A 233 17.03 -20.50 -28.08
N GLU A 234 15.78 -20.81 -27.79
CA GLU A 234 14.64 -20.72 -28.70
C GLU A 234 13.83 -19.43 -28.49
N LYS A 235 13.74 -18.96 -27.23
CA LYS A 235 13.07 -17.72 -26.84
C LYS A 235 13.92 -16.94 -25.83
N PHE A 236 14.15 -15.67 -26.12
CA PHE A 236 14.88 -14.76 -25.25
C PHE A 236 14.07 -13.48 -25.08
N LYS A 237 13.80 -13.07 -23.84
CA LYS A 237 12.99 -11.89 -23.54
C LYS A 237 13.60 -11.12 -22.38
N MET A 238 13.70 -9.81 -22.55
CA MET A 238 14.09 -8.90 -21.48
C MET A 238 12.89 -8.02 -21.14
N PHE A 239 12.58 -7.88 -19.85
CA PHE A 239 11.69 -6.84 -19.35
C PHE A 239 12.56 -5.64 -18.99
N ILE A 240 12.29 -4.49 -19.61
CA ILE A 240 13.00 -3.24 -19.33
C ILE A 240 11.93 -2.28 -18.82
N ASP A 241 12.21 -1.63 -17.69
CA ASP A 241 11.37 -0.57 -17.15
C ASP A 241 11.30 0.57 -18.17
N GLU A 242 10.09 1.03 -18.50
CA GLU A 242 9.85 2.06 -19.52
C GLU A 242 10.58 3.38 -19.20
N SER A 243 10.87 3.63 -17.91
CA SER A 243 11.65 4.78 -17.43
C SER A 243 13.16 4.69 -17.70
N LEU A 244 13.69 3.49 -17.96
CA LEU A 244 15.09 3.27 -18.30
C LEU A 244 15.25 3.38 -19.82
N SER A 245 15.12 4.59 -20.35
CA SER A 245 15.51 4.97 -21.71
C SER A 245 17.04 4.85 -21.89
N LEU A 246 17.55 3.62 -21.89
CA LEU A 246 18.97 3.35 -22.04
C LEU A 246 19.34 3.34 -23.52
N GLU A 247 20.32 4.17 -23.86
CA GLU A 247 20.96 4.44 -25.16
C GLU A 247 21.46 3.18 -25.91
N GLY A 248 20.59 2.22 -26.21
CA GLY A 248 20.91 1.06 -27.04
C GLY A 248 21.83 0.02 -26.41
N LYS A 249 21.99 0.00 -25.08
CA LYS A 249 22.83 -0.95 -24.33
C LYS A 249 22.80 -2.37 -24.96
N TYR A 250 21.69 -3.10 -24.87
CA TYR A 250 21.74 -4.53 -25.21
C TYR A 250 21.81 -4.92 -26.70
N LEU A 251 21.69 -3.97 -27.65
CA LEU A 251 21.69 -4.30 -29.09
C LEU A 251 23.06 -4.76 -29.59
N SER A 252 24.13 -4.22 -29.01
CA SER A 252 25.52 -4.55 -29.34
C SER A 252 25.81 -6.03 -29.12
N VAL A 253 25.29 -6.56 -28.02
CA VAL A 253 25.52 -7.91 -27.53
C VAL A 253 25.09 -8.98 -28.53
N PHE A 254 24.00 -8.77 -29.26
CA PHE A 254 23.52 -9.77 -30.22
C PHE A 254 24.38 -9.89 -31.48
N SER A 255 25.27 -8.92 -31.75
CA SER A 255 26.11 -8.95 -32.95
C SER A 255 27.25 -9.97 -32.85
N ASP A 256 27.66 -10.31 -31.63
CA ASP A 256 28.81 -11.20 -31.36
C ASP A 256 28.44 -12.68 -31.37
N PHE A 257 27.14 -13.03 -31.41
CA PHE A 257 26.65 -14.39 -31.30
C PHE A 257 25.79 -14.82 -32.48
N SER A 258 25.84 -16.10 -32.81
CA SER A 258 24.92 -16.71 -33.78
C SER A 258 23.73 -17.36 -33.06
N PHE A 259 22.51 -17.07 -33.50
CA PHE A 259 21.29 -17.61 -32.91
C PHE A 259 20.56 -18.56 -33.88
N PRO A 260 20.99 -19.83 -34.01
CA PRO A 260 20.42 -20.78 -34.97
C PRO A 260 19.01 -21.26 -34.60
N CYS A 261 18.56 -21.08 -33.36
CA CYS A 261 17.28 -21.59 -32.85
C CYS A 261 16.28 -20.48 -32.48
N LEU A 262 16.72 -19.21 -32.45
CA LEU A 262 15.90 -18.10 -31.94
C LEU A 262 14.78 -17.77 -32.92
N LYS A 263 13.54 -17.96 -32.48
CA LYS A 263 12.33 -17.73 -33.29
C LYS A 263 11.62 -16.43 -32.96
N LYS A 264 11.79 -15.91 -31.74
CA LYS A 264 11.09 -14.71 -31.26
C LYS A 264 12.07 -13.77 -30.58
N ILE A 265 12.00 -12.49 -30.93
CA ILE A 265 12.82 -11.46 -30.28
C ILE A 265 11.96 -10.24 -29.91
N ARG A 266 12.26 -9.66 -28.74
CA ARG A 266 11.71 -8.39 -28.25
C ARG A 266 12.89 -7.43 -28.03
N ILE A 267 12.95 -6.32 -28.76
CA ILE A 267 14.06 -5.36 -28.69
C ILE A 267 13.58 -3.91 -28.60
N TYR A 268 14.39 -3.05 -27.99
CA TYR A 268 14.25 -1.60 -28.08
C TYR A 268 15.11 -1.11 -29.25
N TRP A 269 14.57 -0.23 -30.09
CA TRP A 269 15.25 0.28 -31.26
C TRP A 269 15.63 1.75 -31.08
N PRO A 270 16.91 2.07 -30.82
CA PRO A 270 17.36 3.44 -30.67
C PRO A 270 17.50 4.10 -32.04
N PHE A 271 16.91 5.28 -32.19
CA PHE A 271 17.25 6.21 -33.26
C PHE A 271 18.46 7.01 -32.79
N THR A 272 19.64 6.72 -33.34
CA THR A 272 20.89 7.35 -32.91
C THR A 272 21.80 7.62 -34.10
N ASP A 273 22.56 8.71 -34.03
CA ASP A 273 23.63 9.01 -34.97
C ASP A 273 24.95 8.29 -34.68
N ASN A 274 25.03 7.52 -33.58
CA ASN A 274 26.23 6.78 -33.22
C ASN A 274 26.61 5.75 -34.31
N PRO A 275 27.79 5.88 -34.95
CA PRO A 275 28.19 5.01 -36.04
C PRO A 275 28.42 3.55 -35.60
N LYS A 276 28.79 3.31 -34.33
CA LYS A 276 28.91 1.95 -33.79
C LYS A 276 27.54 1.27 -33.76
N VAL A 277 26.53 1.95 -33.22
CA VAL A 277 25.15 1.43 -33.16
C VAL A 277 24.57 1.24 -34.56
N LYS A 278 24.77 2.18 -35.48
CA LYS A 278 24.37 2.03 -36.90
C LYS A 278 25.05 0.83 -37.57
N SER A 279 26.32 0.56 -37.27
CA SER A 279 27.03 -0.61 -37.78
C SER A 279 26.45 -1.91 -37.24
N LEU A 280 26.09 -1.93 -35.95
CA LEU A 280 25.48 -3.08 -35.27
C LEU A 280 24.07 -3.40 -35.78
N GLN A 281 23.24 -2.36 -35.94
CA GLN A 281 21.92 -2.49 -36.58
C GLN A 281 22.02 -3.08 -37.99
N ARG A 282 23.11 -2.77 -38.71
CA ARG A 282 23.38 -3.32 -40.04
C ARG A 282 24.00 -4.72 -40.02
N SER A 283 24.59 -5.19 -38.93
CA SER A 283 25.20 -6.53 -38.86
C SER A 283 24.26 -7.59 -38.27
N LEU A 284 23.26 -7.18 -37.48
CA LEU A 284 22.34 -8.10 -36.83
C LEU A 284 21.49 -8.89 -37.84
N PHE A 285 21.63 -10.22 -37.83
CA PHE A 285 20.86 -11.13 -38.69
C PHE A 285 20.55 -12.45 -37.97
N ILE A 286 19.26 -12.78 -37.84
CA ILE A 286 18.77 -13.98 -37.16
C ILE A 286 17.95 -14.82 -38.16
N PRO A 287 18.54 -15.82 -38.84
CA PRO A 287 17.92 -16.51 -39.97
C PRO A 287 16.68 -17.36 -39.63
N THR A 288 16.37 -17.54 -38.35
CA THR A 288 15.21 -18.31 -37.85
C THR A 288 14.10 -17.44 -37.28
N LEU A 289 14.24 -16.11 -37.33
CA LEU A 289 13.29 -15.20 -36.70
C LEU A 289 11.91 -15.27 -37.38
N ASP A 290 10.91 -15.65 -36.59
CA ASP A 290 9.50 -15.77 -36.97
C ASP A 290 8.66 -14.60 -36.41
N LYS A 291 8.99 -14.12 -35.21
CA LYS A 291 8.28 -13.01 -34.55
C LYS A 291 9.22 -11.94 -34.03
N LEU A 292 8.93 -10.69 -34.35
CA LEU A 292 9.70 -9.52 -33.98
C LEU A 292 8.80 -8.51 -33.29
N ARG A 293 9.19 -8.08 -32.09
CA ARG A 293 8.56 -6.98 -31.35
C ARG A 293 9.58 -5.89 -31.08
N ILE A 294 9.28 -4.67 -31.50
CA ILE A 294 10.18 -3.51 -31.41
C ILE A 294 9.49 -2.38 -30.63
N PHE A 295 10.23 -1.77 -29.70
CA PHE A 295 9.81 -0.60 -28.93
C PHE A 295 10.68 0.61 -29.30
N PHE A 296 10.07 1.78 -29.36
CA PHE A 296 10.72 3.05 -29.63
C PHE A 296 10.50 3.99 -28.45
N ASN A 297 11.59 4.53 -27.88
CA ASN A 297 11.57 5.53 -26.81
C ASN A 297 12.15 6.84 -27.35
N ASP A 298 11.51 7.97 -27.07
CA ASP A 298 11.89 9.37 -27.38
C ASP A 298 12.75 9.56 -28.65
N GLY A 299 12.10 9.94 -29.75
CA GLY A 299 12.80 10.35 -30.96
C GLY A 299 13.24 11.81 -30.88
N GLU A 300 14.51 12.08 -31.13
CA GLU A 300 14.92 13.38 -31.66
C GLU A 300 14.01 13.76 -32.85
N SER A 301 13.74 15.05 -33.04
CA SER A 301 12.76 15.60 -34.00
C SER A 301 13.04 15.31 -35.48
N SER A 302 14.04 14.48 -35.82
CA SER A 302 14.23 13.86 -37.13
C SER A 302 15.14 12.62 -37.07
N ALA A 303 14.60 11.41 -37.26
CA ALA A 303 15.33 10.14 -37.17
C ALA A 303 15.26 9.30 -38.46
N VAL A 304 16.39 8.79 -38.98
CA VAL A 304 16.40 8.00 -40.23
C VAL A 304 15.94 6.55 -40.01
N ILE A 305 14.88 6.10 -40.68
CA ILE A 305 14.28 4.75 -40.49
C ILE A 305 14.94 3.63 -41.32
N ASP A 306 15.70 3.97 -42.36
CA ASP A 306 16.33 3.00 -43.28
C ASP A 306 17.05 1.80 -42.60
N PRO A 307 17.79 1.96 -41.48
CA PRO A 307 18.43 0.84 -40.80
C PRO A 307 17.43 -0.19 -40.28
N LEU A 308 16.29 0.28 -39.73
CA LEU A 308 15.22 -0.57 -39.25
C LEU A 308 14.56 -1.33 -40.39
N LEU A 309 14.23 -0.63 -41.48
CA LEU A 309 13.62 -1.28 -42.65
C LEU A 309 14.55 -2.35 -43.21
N THR A 310 15.85 -2.04 -43.32
CA THR A 310 16.87 -3.01 -43.76
C THR A 310 16.92 -4.22 -42.83
N PHE A 311 16.85 -4.01 -41.53
CA PHE A 311 16.79 -5.08 -40.55
C PHE A 311 15.56 -5.97 -40.77
N ILE A 312 14.36 -5.41 -40.86
CA ILE A 312 13.11 -6.16 -41.07
C ILE A 312 13.16 -6.96 -42.38
N ILE A 313 13.55 -6.33 -43.50
CA ILE A 313 13.58 -6.94 -44.84
C ILE A 313 14.48 -8.17 -44.90
N ARG A 314 15.60 -8.18 -44.17
CA ARG A 314 16.53 -9.32 -44.14
C ARG A 314 15.92 -10.56 -43.50
N HIS A 315 14.92 -10.41 -42.63
CA HIS A 315 14.29 -11.51 -41.92
C HIS A 315 13.11 -12.07 -42.72
N ASN A 316 13.39 -12.70 -43.87
CA ASN A 316 12.37 -13.19 -44.81
C ASN A 316 11.41 -14.27 -44.25
N LYS A 317 11.74 -14.91 -43.12
CA LYS A 317 10.86 -15.87 -42.41
C LYS A 317 9.91 -15.21 -41.42
N LEU A 318 9.95 -13.89 -41.27
CA LEU A 318 9.12 -13.17 -40.32
C LEU A 318 7.63 -13.30 -40.68
N THR A 319 6.84 -13.85 -39.77
CA THR A 319 5.38 -13.95 -39.91
C THR A 319 4.62 -12.99 -39.01
N SER A 320 5.26 -12.46 -37.95
CA SER A 320 4.63 -11.54 -37.00
C SER A 320 5.53 -10.35 -36.71
N LEU A 321 5.02 -9.14 -36.94
CA LEU A 321 5.69 -7.88 -36.64
C LEU A 321 4.86 -7.06 -35.64
N HIS A 322 5.50 -6.54 -34.60
CA HIS A 322 4.89 -5.64 -33.64
C HIS A 322 5.79 -4.43 -33.43
N LEU A 323 5.25 -3.24 -33.62
CA LEU A 323 5.91 -1.94 -33.51
C LEU A 323 5.19 -1.12 -32.45
N ASP A 324 5.92 -0.58 -31.48
CA ASP A 324 5.38 0.11 -30.31
C ASP A 324 6.09 1.46 -30.14
N PHE A 325 5.41 2.55 -30.50
CA PHE A 325 5.94 3.92 -30.55
C PHE A 325 5.46 4.72 -29.33
N MET A 326 6.34 4.99 -28.36
CA MET A 326 5.91 5.73 -27.16
C MET A 326 5.49 7.19 -27.47
N ASP A 327 6.20 7.83 -28.42
CA ASP A 327 5.99 9.21 -28.87
C ASP A 327 5.77 9.31 -30.38
N TYR A 328 5.64 10.54 -30.91
CA TYR A 328 5.52 10.86 -32.35
C TYR A 328 6.86 11.25 -33.00
N PRO A 329 7.77 10.30 -33.27
CA PRO A 329 9.02 10.63 -33.93
C PRO A 329 8.76 11.08 -35.37
N SER A 330 9.40 12.17 -35.77
CA SER A 330 9.55 12.51 -37.19
C SER A 330 10.63 11.60 -37.77
N LEU A 331 10.23 10.63 -38.59
CA LEU A 331 11.13 9.71 -39.27
C LEU A 331 11.50 10.20 -40.69
N GLU A 332 12.73 10.01 -41.13
CA GLU A 332 13.16 10.32 -42.50
C GLU A 332 13.46 9.01 -43.24
N ILE A 333 12.93 8.85 -44.45
CA ILE A 333 13.28 7.74 -45.36
C ILE A 333 14.27 8.29 -46.38
N LYS A 334 15.48 7.72 -46.44
CA LYS A 334 16.49 8.12 -47.44
C LYS A 334 16.52 7.21 -48.65
N ASN A 335 16.03 5.97 -48.50
CA ASN A 335 16.04 4.96 -49.54
C ASN A 335 14.64 4.36 -49.77
N GLU A 336 13.88 4.97 -50.66
CA GLU A 336 12.52 4.55 -51.04
C GLU A 336 12.44 3.09 -51.55
N ARG A 337 13.53 2.53 -52.12
CA ARG A 337 13.55 1.12 -52.59
C ARG A 337 13.39 0.11 -51.45
N LEU A 338 13.70 0.50 -50.21
CA LEU A 338 13.46 -0.34 -49.05
C LEU A 338 11.96 -0.55 -48.83
N ILE A 339 11.14 0.45 -49.14
CA ILE A 339 9.69 0.39 -48.96
C ILE A 339 9.08 -0.67 -49.88
N GLU A 340 9.46 -0.69 -51.17
CA GLU A 340 9.01 -1.71 -52.13
C GLU A 340 9.41 -3.14 -51.70
N SER A 341 10.57 -3.27 -51.05
CA SER A 341 11.11 -4.57 -50.62
C SER A 341 10.34 -5.19 -49.44
N LEU A 342 9.57 -4.39 -48.70
CA LEU A 342 8.73 -4.88 -47.59
C LEU A 342 7.61 -5.82 -48.08
N ASN A 343 7.16 -5.65 -49.33
CA ASN A 343 6.12 -6.50 -49.95
C ASN A 343 6.57 -7.96 -50.11
N ASN A 344 7.88 -8.23 -50.05
CA ASN A 344 8.42 -9.58 -50.12
C ASN A 344 8.27 -10.36 -48.79
N LEU A 345 7.88 -9.70 -47.70
CA LEU A 345 7.68 -10.34 -46.41
C LEU A 345 6.36 -11.13 -46.39
N SER A 346 6.40 -12.33 -45.82
CA SER A 346 5.23 -13.20 -45.68
C SER A 346 4.52 -13.00 -44.32
N LEU A 347 4.25 -11.74 -43.97
CA LEU A 347 3.64 -11.38 -42.69
C LEU A 347 2.18 -11.87 -42.61
N LYS A 348 1.86 -12.57 -41.53
CA LYS A 348 0.50 -12.99 -41.13
C LYS A 348 -0.12 -12.07 -40.09
N SER A 349 0.70 -11.42 -39.26
CA SER A 349 0.25 -10.57 -38.18
C SER A 349 1.07 -9.28 -38.10
N VAL A 350 0.41 -8.14 -38.13
CA VAL A 350 1.02 -6.82 -37.92
C VAL A 350 0.33 -6.12 -36.77
N SER A 351 1.10 -5.46 -35.91
CA SER A 351 0.63 -4.73 -34.75
C SER A 351 1.40 -3.43 -34.61
N ILE A 352 0.69 -2.31 -34.53
CA ILE A 352 1.26 -0.97 -34.42
C ILE A 352 0.57 -0.28 -33.26
N PHE A 353 1.36 0.21 -32.31
CA PHE A 353 0.92 0.85 -31.09
C PHE A 353 1.59 2.22 -30.92
N GLY A 354 0.85 3.18 -30.37
CA GLY A 354 1.31 4.52 -29.99
C GLY A 354 1.45 5.53 -31.14
N GLY A 355 2.21 6.60 -30.91
CA GLY A 355 2.15 7.85 -31.68
C GLY A 355 2.83 7.78 -33.05
N PHE A 356 2.15 7.30 -34.09
CA PHE A 356 2.75 7.18 -35.41
C PHE A 356 2.19 8.25 -36.36
N ASN A 357 2.99 9.28 -36.69
CA ASN A 357 2.54 10.30 -37.66
C ASN A 357 2.43 9.69 -39.06
N LEU A 358 1.19 9.38 -39.43
CA LEU A 358 0.81 8.61 -40.60
C LEU A 358 1.09 9.31 -41.94
N GLU A 359 1.05 10.64 -41.99
CA GLU A 359 1.15 11.39 -43.25
C GLU A 359 2.46 11.12 -43.98
N ASN A 360 3.56 11.04 -43.23
CA ASN A 360 4.89 10.85 -43.79
C ASN A 360 5.22 9.38 -44.12
N TYR A 361 4.47 8.40 -43.59
CA TYR A 361 4.84 6.96 -43.67
C TYR A 361 3.71 6.04 -44.14
N LYS A 362 2.64 6.61 -44.70
CA LYS A 362 1.51 5.87 -45.26
C LYS A 362 1.97 4.78 -46.24
N GLU A 363 2.98 5.04 -47.06
CA GLU A 363 3.52 4.06 -48.01
C GLU A 363 4.25 2.88 -47.35
N ILE A 364 4.99 3.11 -46.25
CA ILE A 364 5.62 2.02 -45.47
C ILE A 364 4.54 1.09 -44.94
N LEU A 365 3.50 1.69 -44.33
CA LEU A 365 2.41 0.93 -43.75
C LEU A 365 1.66 0.15 -44.83
N ILE A 366 1.28 0.80 -45.94
CA ILE A 366 0.66 0.16 -47.09
C ILE A 366 1.49 -1.05 -47.55
N ASN A 367 2.80 -0.90 -47.70
CA ASN A 367 3.66 -1.99 -48.17
C ASN A 367 3.82 -3.12 -47.12
N LEU A 368 3.89 -2.83 -45.82
CA LEU A 368 3.82 -3.88 -44.78
C LEU A 368 2.49 -4.64 -44.80
N MET A 369 1.43 -3.96 -45.22
CA MET A 369 0.04 -4.42 -45.16
C MET A 369 -0.46 -5.09 -46.45
N THR A 370 0.16 -4.80 -47.60
CA THR A 370 -0.22 -5.34 -48.91
C THR A 370 0.32 -6.75 -49.17
N GLY A 371 1.04 -7.35 -48.22
CA GLY A 371 1.42 -8.75 -48.27
C GLY A 371 0.19 -9.68 -48.39
N SER A 372 0.22 -10.61 -49.34
CA SER A 372 -0.92 -11.44 -49.76
C SER A 372 -1.50 -12.41 -48.72
N ASN A 373 -0.95 -12.44 -47.49
CA ASN A 373 -1.28 -13.42 -46.46
C ASN A 373 -1.56 -12.80 -45.07
N LEU A 374 -1.83 -11.48 -44.98
CA LEU A 374 -2.10 -10.87 -43.68
C LEU A 374 -3.44 -11.36 -43.11
N GLU A 375 -3.39 -12.00 -41.93
CA GLU A 375 -4.54 -12.58 -41.22
C GLU A 375 -4.99 -11.69 -40.05
N LYS A 376 -4.06 -10.90 -39.46
CA LYS A 376 -4.32 -10.07 -38.26
C LYS A 376 -3.68 -8.70 -38.37
N LEU A 377 -4.49 -7.66 -38.15
CA LEU A 377 -4.05 -6.28 -38.05
C LEU A 377 -4.50 -5.68 -36.72
N LYS A 378 -3.57 -5.09 -35.98
CA LYS A 378 -3.87 -4.29 -34.79
C LYS A 378 -3.24 -2.92 -34.93
N TRP A 379 -4.05 -1.88 -34.82
CA TRP A 379 -3.63 -0.49 -34.82
C TRP A 379 -4.20 0.19 -33.58
N CYS A 380 -3.33 0.75 -32.75
CA CYS A 380 -3.74 1.52 -31.59
C CYS A 380 -2.89 2.79 -31.53
N ASP A 381 -3.48 3.95 -31.85
CA ASP A 381 -2.77 5.24 -31.85
C ASP A 381 -3.57 6.25 -31.02
N LYS A 382 -2.90 7.18 -30.34
CA LYS A 382 -3.57 8.16 -29.47
C LYS A 382 -4.28 9.24 -30.29
N GLU A 383 -3.68 9.73 -31.38
CA GLU A 383 -4.19 10.81 -32.23
C GLU A 383 -4.20 10.41 -33.71
N LEU A 384 -5.19 9.61 -34.10
CA LEU A 384 -5.43 9.36 -35.52
C LEU A 384 -6.01 10.63 -36.15
N SER A 385 -5.19 11.38 -36.90
CA SER A 385 -5.66 12.58 -37.62
C SER A 385 -6.77 12.24 -38.63
N GLU A 386 -7.69 13.18 -38.88
CA GLU A 386 -8.86 13.00 -39.76
C GLU A 386 -8.46 12.72 -41.23
N GLU A 387 -7.24 13.08 -41.62
CA GLU A 387 -6.70 12.83 -42.96
C GLU A 387 -6.25 11.38 -43.17
N ASN A 388 -6.22 10.57 -42.10
CA ASN A 388 -5.78 9.17 -42.09
C ASN A 388 -6.90 8.19 -42.46
N GLN A 389 -7.48 8.39 -43.63
CA GLN A 389 -8.52 7.51 -44.16
C GLN A 389 -7.94 6.09 -44.37
N PHE A 390 -8.60 5.05 -43.85
CA PHE A 390 -8.20 3.64 -44.02
C PHE A 390 -8.39 3.10 -45.45
N VAL A 391 -8.28 3.98 -46.46
CA VAL A 391 -8.41 3.70 -47.89
C VAL A 391 -7.46 2.57 -48.31
N PHE A 392 -6.31 2.41 -47.66
CA PHE A 392 -5.38 1.31 -47.93
C PHE A 392 -5.98 -0.08 -47.67
N LEU A 393 -6.98 -0.21 -46.80
CA LEU A 393 -7.61 -1.51 -46.54
C LEU A 393 -8.29 -2.06 -47.78
N LYS A 394 -8.75 -1.18 -48.70
CA LYS A 394 -9.58 -1.51 -49.87
C LYS A 394 -8.92 -2.46 -50.87
N ASP A 395 -7.61 -2.35 -51.07
CA ASP A 395 -6.96 -2.96 -52.24
C ASP A 395 -6.23 -4.29 -51.95
N SER A 396 -6.02 -4.72 -50.69
CA SER A 396 -4.94 -5.70 -50.43
C SER A 396 -5.15 -6.76 -49.33
N MET A 397 -6.32 -6.89 -48.69
CA MET A 397 -6.44 -7.66 -47.44
C MET A 397 -7.58 -8.70 -47.37
N LYS A 398 -7.83 -9.45 -48.45
CA LYS A 398 -8.92 -10.47 -48.47
C LYS A 398 -8.77 -11.58 -47.41
N SER A 399 -7.54 -11.87 -46.96
CA SER A 399 -7.22 -12.87 -45.94
C SER A 399 -7.38 -12.40 -44.49
N LEU A 400 -7.77 -11.15 -44.26
CA LEU A 400 -7.84 -10.58 -42.92
C LEU A 400 -8.99 -11.20 -42.11
N HIS A 401 -8.66 -11.80 -40.96
CA HIS A 401 -9.60 -12.42 -40.03
C HIS A 401 -9.80 -11.61 -38.74
N VAL A 402 -8.80 -10.83 -38.33
CA VAL A 402 -8.83 -10.03 -37.09
C VAL A 402 -8.41 -8.60 -37.38
N LEU A 403 -9.27 -7.65 -37.00
CA LEU A 403 -9.01 -6.22 -37.08
C LEU A 403 -9.20 -5.58 -35.71
N LYS A 404 -8.16 -4.92 -35.19
CA LYS A 404 -8.27 -4.05 -34.01
C LYS A 404 -7.93 -2.62 -34.39
N LEU A 405 -8.82 -1.66 -34.12
CA LEU A 405 -8.59 -0.23 -34.33
C LEU A 405 -8.92 0.55 -33.05
N SER A 406 -7.95 1.30 -32.52
CA SER A 406 -8.08 2.12 -31.32
C SER A 406 -7.43 3.49 -31.54
N GLY A 407 -8.08 4.56 -31.03
CA GLY A 407 -7.63 5.95 -31.13
C GLY A 407 -8.76 6.98 -31.26
N SER A 408 -8.41 8.27 -31.17
CA SER A 408 -9.35 9.41 -31.17
C SER A 408 -9.92 9.74 -32.57
N LEU A 409 -10.52 8.76 -33.23
CA LEU A 409 -11.11 8.97 -34.56
C LEU A 409 -12.51 9.62 -34.47
N THR A 410 -12.79 10.54 -35.38
CA THR A 410 -14.15 11.04 -35.62
C THR A 410 -14.96 10.04 -36.46
N GLU A 411 -16.26 9.96 -36.20
CA GLU A 411 -17.18 8.98 -36.78
C GLU A 411 -17.25 9.01 -38.32
N SER A 412 -17.19 10.21 -38.92
CA SER A 412 -17.22 10.44 -40.38
C SER A 412 -16.04 9.81 -41.10
N THR A 413 -14.87 9.82 -40.46
CA THR A 413 -13.60 9.31 -40.99
C THR A 413 -13.58 7.78 -41.07
N VAL A 414 -14.16 7.12 -40.06
CA VAL A 414 -14.21 5.65 -39.99
C VAL A 414 -15.24 5.08 -40.97
N SER A 415 -16.43 5.69 -41.03
CA SER A 415 -17.56 5.15 -41.79
C SER A 415 -17.29 5.10 -43.31
N SER A 416 -16.66 6.14 -43.87
CA SER A 416 -16.31 6.23 -45.30
C SER A 416 -15.15 5.29 -45.69
N SER A 417 -14.27 4.97 -44.75
CA SER A 417 -13.10 4.12 -45.00
C SER A 417 -13.41 2.62 -44.95
N LEU A 418 -14.52 2.22 -44.29
CA LEU A 418 -14.85 0.80 -44.05
C LEU A 418 -15.93 0.23 -44.97
N GLU A 419 -16.49 1.00 -45.92
CA GLU A 419 -17.62 0.57 -46.77
C GLU A 419 -17.39 -0.76 -47.52
N GLU A 420 -16.14 -1.13 -47.80
CA GLU A 420 -15.76 -2.32 -48.55
C GLU A 420 -15.46 -3.56 -47.68
N LEU A 421 -15.41 -3.42 -46.34
CA LEU A 421 -15.12 -4.51 -45.40
C LEU A 421 -16.14 -5.65 -45.45
N ARG A 422 -17.34 -5.39 -45.96
CA ARG A 422 -18.41 -6.41 -46.08
C ARG A 422 -17.98 -7.59 -46.95
N SER A 423 -17.03 -7.39 -47.85
CA SER A 423 -16.48 -8.42 -48.74
C SER A 423 -15.38 -9.28 -48.11
N TYR A 424 -14.95 -8.96 -46.87
CA TYR A 424 -13.80 -9.58 -46.20
C TYR A 424 -14.24 -10.78 -45.35
N SER A 425 -13.29 -11.66 -45.05
CA SER A 425 -13.51 -12.85 -44.20
C SER A 425 -13.20 -12.59 -42.71
N LEU A 426 -13.57 -11.40 -42.21
CA LEU A 426 -13.33 -11.01 -40.82
C LEU A 426 -14.15 -11.87 -39.86
N GLU A 427 -13.49 -12.39 -38.83
CA GLU A 427 -14.11 -13.10 -37.71
C GLU A 427 -14.17 -12.24 -36.45
N LYS A 428 -13.23 -11.30 -36.24
CA LYS A 428 -13.17 -10.44 -35.06
C LYS A 428 -12.84 -8.99 -35.40
N VAL A 429 -13.65 -8.06 -34.90
CA VAL A 429 -13.45 -6.60 -35.04
C VAL A 429 -13.61 -5.96 -33.67
N TYR A 430 -12.64 -5.16 -33.22
CA TYR A 430 -12.70 -4.55 -31.90
C TYR A 430 -11.81 -3.32 -31.72
N GLY A 431 -12.07 -2.54 -30.67
CA GLY A 431 -11.24 -1.39 -30.27
C GLY A 431 -12.00 -0.07 -30.21
N SER A 432 -11.33 0.94 -29.67
CA SER A 432 -11.94 2.22 -29.25
C SER A 432 -12.23 3.20 -30.41
N SER A 433 -12.11 2.75 -31.66
CA SER A 433 -12.46 3.56 -32.84
C SER A 433 -13.57 2.92 -33.69
N ILE A 434 -14.15 1.80 -33.25
CA ILE A 434 -15.21 1.12 -33.99
C ILE A 434 -16.57 1.66 -33.52
N PHE A 435 -17.11 2.65 -34.23
CA PHE A 435 -18.42 3.23 -33.90
C PHE A 435 -19.59 2.39 -34.45
N THR A 436 -20.78 2.53 -33.87
CA THR A 436 -21.95 1.77 -34.35
C THR A 436 -22.38 2.10 -35.78
N SER A 437 -22.02 3.27 -36.32
CA SER A 437 -22.19 3.60 -37.73
C SER A 437 -21.54 2.56 -38.66
N CYS A 438 -20.48 1.90 -38.21
CA CYS A 438 -19.71 0.95 -39.02
C CYS A 438 -20.42 -0.40 -39.22
N ILE A 439 -21.43 -0.72 -38.42
CA ILE A 439 -22.08 -2.05 -38.39
C ILE A 439 -22.60 -2.45 -39.78
N GLY A 440 -23.14 -1.50 -40.55
CA GLY A 440 -23.68 -1.76 -41.90
C GLY A 440 -22.62 -2.20 -42.92
N PHE A 441 -21.35 -1.98 -42.62
CA PHE A 441 -20.21 -2.29 -43.50
C PHE A 441 -19.43 -3.53 -43.05
N LEU A 442 -19.78 -4.14 -41.91
CA LEU A 442 -19.08 -5.33 -41.41
C LEU A 442 -19.55 -6.61 -42.11
N PRO A 443 -18.66 -7.62 -42.27
CA PRO A 443 -19.02 -8.85 -42.93
C PRO A 443 -19.90 -9.77 -42.06
N ILE A 444 -20.74 -10.55 -42.72
CA ILE A 444 -21.69 -11.47 -42.06
C ILE A 444 -20.97 -12.63 -41.35
N SER A 445 -19.71 -12.92 -41.71
CA SER A 445 -18.87 -13.94 -41.07
C SER A 445 -18.42 -13.59 -39.64
N LEU A 446 -18.65 -12.36 -39.20
CA LEU A 446 -18.15 -11.85 -37.93
C LEU A 446 -18.70 -12.63 -36.73
N LYS A 447 -17.80 -13.07 -35.84
CA LYS A 447 -18.11 -13.82 -34.61
C LYS A 447 -17.96 -12.97 -33.34
N PHE A 448 -17.09 -11.96 -33.36
CA PHE A 448 -16.83 -11.05 -32.24
C PHE A 448 -16.84 -9.59 -32.69
N LEU A 449 -17.54 -8.74 -31.96
CA LEU A 449 -17.63 -7.30 -32.20
C LEU A 449 -17.52 -6.50 -30.88
N ASP A 450 -16.66 -5.49 -30.86
CA ASP A 450 -16.60 -4.45 -29.82
C ASP A 450 -16.87 -3.11 -30.48
N ILE A 451 -17.89 -2.38 -30.02
CA ILE A 451 -18.38 -1.13 -30.63
C ILE A 451 -18.57 -0.03 -29.60
N ILE A 452 -18.30 1.20 -29.99
CA ILE A 452 -18.66 2.42 -29.27
C ILE A 452 -20.00 2.95 -29.78
N VAL A 453 -20.89 3.28 -28.85
CA VAL A 453 -22.19 3.89 -29.12
C VAL A 453 -22.25 5.30 -28.55
N ASN A 454 -22.67 6.22 -29.41
CA ASN A 454 -23.02 7.59 -29.09
C ASN A 454 -24.46 7.88 -29.59
N SER A 455 -25.06 8.98 -29.16
CA SER A 455 -26.42 9.41 -29.49
C SER A 455 -26.64 9.57 -31.00
N PRO A 456 -25.71 10.15 -31.79
CA PRO A 456 -25.85 10.25 -33.25
C PRO A 456 -25.94 8.88 -33.94
N THR A 457 -25.16 7.90 -33.48
CA THR A 457 -25.04 6.60 -34.17
C THR A 457 -26.01 5.53 -33.71
N ARG A 458 -26.71 5.74 -32.58
CA ARG A 458 -27.58 4.72 -31.97
C ARG A 458 -28.53 4.02 -32.94
N ASN A 459 -29.04 4.75 -33.94
CA ASN A 459 -30.00 4.22 -34.92
C ASN A 459 -29.38 3.11 -35.81
N HIS A 460 -28.06 3.00 -35.88
CA HIS A 460 -27.35 1.94 -36.62
C HIS A 460 -27.32 0.61 -35.84
N LEU A 461 -27.64 0.60 -34.54
CA LEU A 461 -27.75 -0.62 -33.74
C LEU A 461 -28.77 -1.63 -34.31
N LYS A 462 -29.78 -1.16 -35.04
CA LYS A 462 -30.76 -2.02 -35.72
C LYS A 462 -30.16 -2.96 -36.76
N ASN A 463 -28.95 -2.66 -37.25
CA ASN A 463 -28.23 -3.46 -38.23
C ASN A 463 -27.50 -4.65 -37.60
N LEU A 464 -27.39 -4.73 -36.26
CA LEU A 464 -26.74 -5.87 -35.58
C LEU A 464 -27.42 -7.21 -35.89
N LYS A 465 -28.73 -7.20 -36.16
CA LYS A 465 -29.49 -8.38 -36.55
C LYS A 465 -28.97 -9.05 -37.83
N ASP A 466 -28.30 -8.29 -38.70
CA ASP A 466 -27.79 -8.78 -39.98
C ASP A 466 -26.49 -9.60 -39.80
N LEU A 467 -25.82 -9.47 -38.65
CA LEU A 467 -24.62 -10.22 -38.28
C LEU A 467 -24.98 -11.58 -37.67
N VAL A 468 -25.58 -12.45 -38.48
CA VAL A 468 -26.19 -13.73 -38.03
C VAL A 468 -25.22 -14.75 -37.42
N ASN A 469 -23.90 -14.57 -37.58
CA ASN A 469 -22.86 -15.42 -36.98
C ASN A 469 -22.23 -14.81 -35.72
N LEU A 470 -22.70 -13.64 -35.27
CA LEU A 470 -22.12 -12.95 -34.13
C LEU A 470 -22.40 -13.74 -32.84
N THR A 471 -21.34 -14.17 -32.17
CA THR A 471 -21.41 -14.96 -30.93
C THR A 471 -21.08 -14.15 -29.69
N SER A 472 -20.38 -13.03 -29.85
CA SER A 472 -19.96 -12.15 -28.76
C SER A 472 -20.04 -10.68 -29.19
N LEU A 473 -20.67 -9.86 -28.36
CA LEU A 473 -20.84 -8.43 -28.57
C LEU A 473 -20.43 -7.66 -27.30
N LYS A 474 -19.58 -6.65 -27.45
CA LYS A 474 -19.28 -5.67 -26.41
C LYS A 474 -19.72 -4.28 -26.90
N ILE A 475 -20.47 -3.59 -26.07
CA ILE A 475 -21.07 -2.28 -26.33
C ILE A 475 -20.49 -1.31 -25.32
N GLU A 476 -19.71 -0.35 -25.79
CA GLU A 476 -19.13 0.71 -24.97
C GLU A 476 -19.92 2.00 -25.18
N MET A 477 -20.45 2.56 -24.09
CA MET A 477 -21.30 3.75 -24.11
C MET A 477 -20.52 4.94 -23.57
N THR A 478 -20.31 5.94 -24.42
CA THR A 478 -19.66 7.21 -24.05
C THR A 478 -20.65 8.23 -23.51
N GLU A 479 -21.96 8.00 -23.71
CA GLU A 479 -23.02 8.86 -23.23
C GLU A 479 -24.28 8.05 -22.86
N THR A 480 -25.20 8.68 -22.14
CA THR A 480 -26.41 8.01 -21.63
C THR A 480 -27.43 7.80 -22.76
N ILE A 481 -27.66 6.54 -23.13
CA ILE A 481 -28.66 6.14 -24.13
C ILE A 481 -29.90 5.63 -23.39
N GLN A 482 -31.05 6.27 -23.61
CA GLN A 482 -32.31 5.90 -22.93
C GLN A 482 -33.21 4.96 -23.75
N ASP A 483 -32.97 4.83 -25.06
CA ASP A 483 -33.86 4.13 -25.98
C ASP A 483 -33.10 3.10 -26.84
N PHE A 484 -33.49 1.84 -26.69
CA PHE A 484 -33.03 0.66 -27.41
C PHE A 484 -34.17 -0.03 -28.17
N ASN A 485 -35.32 0.61 -28.39
CA ASN A 485 -36.47 -0.01 -29.06
C ASN A 485 -36.17 -0.52 -30.48
N GLU A 486 -35.20 0.08 -31.17
CA GLU A 486 -34.75 -0.38 -32.50
C GLU A 486 -33.64 -1.45 -32.45
N LEU A 487 -33.05 -1.72 -31.28
CA LEU A 487 -31.99 -2.72 -31.12
C LEU A 487 -32.59 -4.12 -31.32
N ARG A 488 -32.00 -4.89 -32.24
CA ARG A 488 -32.34 -6.28 -32.49
C ARG A 488 -31.06 -7.09 -32.51
N LEU A 489 -30.93 -8.04 -31.59
CA LEU A 489 -29.74 -8.85 -31.44
C LEU A 489 -29.85 -10.15 -32.27
N PRO A 490 -28.75 -10.63 -32.86
CA PRO A 490 -28.76 -11.88 -33.60
C PRO A 490 -28.94 -13.08 -32.67
N LYS A 491 -29.69 -14.09 -33.11
CA LYS A 491 -29.98 -15.31 -32.32
C LYS A 491 -28.73 -16.10 -31.92
N SER A 492 -27.66 -16.00 -32.70
CA SER A 492 -26.37 -16.66 -32.45
C SER A 492 -25.62 -16.12 -31.23
N LEU A 493 -26.04 -14.97 -30.70
CA LEU A 493 -25.31 -14.24 -29.67
C LEU A 493 -25.33 -14.98 -28.34
N GLY A 494 -24.15 -15.41 -27.88
CA GLY A 494 -23.97 -16.10 -26.61
C GLY A 494 -23.43 -15.21 -25.50
N ASN A 495 -22.71 -14.14 -25.84
CA ASN A 495 -22.08 -13.24 -24.89
C ASN A 495 -22.40 -11.78 -25.23
N ILE A 496 -22.87 -11.02 -24.23
CA ILE A 496 -23.11 -9.59 -24.34
C ILE A 496 -22.42 -8.88 -23.18
N GLY A 497 -21.72 -7.78 -23.47
CA GLY A 497 -21.16 -6.90 -22.47
C GLY A 497 -21.49 -5.44 -22.73
N PHE A 498 -21.86 -4.72 -21.67
CA PHE A 498 -22.00 -3.27 -21.67
C PHE A 498 -20.88 -2.67 -20.84
N VAL A 499 -20.24 -1.62 -21.35
CA VAL A 499 -19.21 -0.85 -20.65
C VAL A 499 -19.61 0.61 -20.68
N CYS A 500 -19.63 1.25 -19.52
CA CYS A 500 -20.00 2.66 -19.38
C CYS A 500 -18.80 3.49 -18.92
N GLY A 501 -18.68 4.71 -19.44
CA GLY A 501 -17.81 5.73 -18.84
C GLY A 501 -18.31 6.16 -17.46
N GLU A 502 -17.47 6.83 -16.67
CA GLU A 502 -17.79 7.16 -15.28
C GLU A 502 -19.06 8.03 -15.13
N ASP A 503 -19.30 8.93 -16.07
CA ASP A 503 -20.44 9.84 -16.08
C ASP A 503 -21.72 9.26 -16.71
N VAL A 504 -21.68 8.02 -17.22
CA VAL A 504 -22.78 7.43 -17.98
C VAL A 504 -23.73 6.65 -17.06
N LYS A 505 -24.98 7.11 -16.95
CA LYS A 505 -26.02 6.47 -16.12
C LYS A 505 -26.79 5.41 -16.90
N PHE A 506 -26.25 4.19 -16.90
CA PHE A 506 -26.93 3.02 -17.49
C PHE A 506 -27.50 2.11 -16.40
N THR A 507 -28.81 1.90 -16.41
CA THR A 507 -29.60 1.33 -15.31
C THR A 507 -30.21 -0.03 -15.59
N GLY A 508 -30.20 -0.47 -16.86
CA GLY A 508 -30.92 -1.64 -17.34
C GLY A 508 -32.41 -1.39 -17.63
N LEU A 509 -32.97 -0.25 -17.17
CA LEU A 509 -34.38 0.11 -17.37
C LEU A 509 -34.62 0.94 -18.63
N GLU A 510 -33.64 1.04 -19.51
CA GLU A 510 -33.74 1.78 -20.76
C GLU A 510 -34.78 1.10 -21.69
N ASP A 511 -35.58 1.93 -22.38
CA ASP A 511 -36.72 1.45 -23.17
C ASP A 511 -36.25 0.48 -24.26
N GLY A 512 -36.88 -0.69 -24.38
CA GLY A 512 -36.55 -1.67 -25.42
C GLY A 512 -35.31 -2.53 -25.16
N LEU A 513 -34.54 -2.28 -24.08
CA LEU A 513 -33.33 -3.06 -23.78
C LEU A 513 -33.68 -4.51 -23.41
N LEU A 514 -34.72 -4.71 -22.59
CA LEU A 514 -35.16 -6.04 -22.20
C LEU A 514 -35.58 -6.84 -23.44
N GLU A 515 -36.42 -6.28 -24.31
CA GLU A 515 -36.85 -6.88 -25.56
C GLU A 515 -35.67 -7.23 -26.47
N ALA A 516 -34.66 -6.36 -26.53
CA ALA A 516 -33.44 -6.62 -27.27
C ALA A 516 -32.69 -7.83 -26.70
N LEU A 517 -32.47 -7.91 -25.39
CA LEU A 517 -31.82 -9.07 -24.74
C LEU A 517 -32.61 -10.36 -24.96
N LEU A 518 -33.94 -10.32 -24.95
CA LEU A 518 -34.80 -11.47 -25.21
C LEU A 518 -34.68 -12.01 -26.64
N SER A 519 -34.29 -11.16 -27.60
CA SER A 519 -34.06 -11.60 -28.98
C SER A 519 -32.81 -12.47 -29.16
N ALA A 520 -31.86 -12.43 -28.21
CA ALA A 520 -30.68 -13.29 -28.19
C ALA A 520 -30.99 -14.67 -27.55
N GLU A 521 -31.54 -15.59 -28.34
CA GLU A 521 -32.00 -16.90 -27.87
C GLU A 521 -30.89 -17.77 -27.22
N ASN A 522 -29.64 -17.60 -27.64
CA ASN A 522 -28.48 -18.37 -27.15
C ASN A 522 -27.67 -17.65 -26.07
N LEU A 523 -28.19 -16.57 -25.47
CA LEU A 523 -27.47 -15.79 -24.47
C LEU A 523 -27.11 -16.62 -23.23
N ARG A 524 -25.80 -16.75 -22.96
CA ARG A 524 -25.22 -17.47 -21.81
C ARG A 524 -24.47 -16.55 -20.86
N THR A 525 -23.85 -15.48 -21.38
CA THR A 525 -23.08 -14.52 -20.59
C THR A 525 -23.64 -13.11 -20.78
N LEU A 526 -23.96 -12.45 -19.67
CA LEU A 526 -24.34 -11.05 -19.64
C LEU A 526 -23.42 -10.30 -18.68
N SER A 527 -22.78 -9.24 -19.18
CA SER A 527 -21.86 -8.43 -18.38
C SER A 527 -22.20 -6.94 -18.44
N PHE A 528 -22.12 -6.28 -17.29
CA PHE A 528 -22.28 -4.85 -17.11
C PHE A 528 -21.04 -4.34 -16.38
N ASN A 529 -20.29 -3.44 -16.99
CA ASN A 529 -19.08 -2.87 -16.41
C ASN A 529 -19.26 -1.37 -16.23
N CYS A 530 -19.05 -0.89 -15.01
CA CYS A 530 -19.24 0.51 -14.61
C CYS A 530 -20.69 1.00 -14.80
N CYS A 531 -21.68 0.11 -14.63
CA CYS A 531 -23.10 0.43 -14.79
C CYS A 531 -23.80 0.60 -13.44
N SER A 532 -24.95 1.29 -13.45
CA SER A 532 -25.83 1.52 -12.29
C SER A 532 -27.10 0.67 -12.37
N ILE A 533 -26.95 -0.64 -12.55
CA ILE A 533 -28.05 -1.59 -12.74
C ILE A 533 -29.01 -1.60 -11.55
N LYS A 534 -30.33 -1.49 -11.81
CA LYS A 534 -31.39 -1.44 -10.79
C LYS A 534 -32.04 -2.81 -10.50
N ASP A 535 -32.62 -2.97 -9.31
CA ASP A 535 -33.33 -4.20 -8.90
C ASP A 535 -34.46 -4.59 -9.86
N ASP A 536 -35.23 -3.61 -10.33
CA ASP A 536 -36.33 -3.82 -11.26
C ASP A 536 -35.86 -4.44 -12.58
N PHE A 537 -34.63 -4.14 -13.02
CA PHE A 537 -34.06 -4.76 -14.21
C PHE A 537 -33.77 -6.25 -13.94
N ILE A 538 -33.12 -6.56 -12.82
CA ILE A 538 -32.82 -7.95 -12.42
C ILE A 538 -34.12 -8.76 -12.32
N LYS A 539 -35.14 -8.20 -11.66
CA LYS A 539 -36.49 -8.77 -11.60
C LYS A 539 -37.10 -8.99 -12.99
N GLY A 540 -36.90 -8.04 -13.91
CA GLY A 540 -37.39 -8.09 -15.28
C GLY A 540 -36.74 -9.19 -16.14
N ILE A 541 -35.43 -9.44 -15.98
CA ILE A 541 -34.71 -10.43 -16.79
C ILE A 541 -34.86 -11.88 -16.30
N VAL A 542 -35.09 -12.07 -14.99
CA VAL A 542 -35.15 -13.41 -14.36
C VAL A 542 -36.15 -14.35 -15.03
N PRO A 543 -37.43 -13.98 -15.26
CA PRO A 543 -38.42 -14.89 -15.85
C PRO A 543 -37.99 -15.51 -17.18
N TYR A 544 -37.14 -14.81 -17.92
CA TYR A 544 -36.77 -15.15 -19.28
C TYR A 544 -35.39 -15.79 -19.39
N LEU A 545 -34.44 -15.38 -18.55
CA LEU A 545 -33.06 -15.83 -18.61
C LEU A 545 -32.68 -16.87 -17.55
N LYS A 546 -33.58 -17.18 -16.59
CA LYS A 546 -33.30 -18.11 -15.46
C LYS A 546 -32.74 -19.48 -15.86
N GLU A 547 -33.10 -20.01 -17.04
CA GLU A 547 -32.69 -21.34 -17.53
C GLU A 547 -31.62 -21.28 -18.63
N ARG A 548 -31.17 -20.08 -19.01
CA ARG A 548 -30.25 -19.87 -20.14
C ARG A 548 -28.93 -19.27 -19.71
N LEU A 549 -28.95 -18.35 -18.76
CA LEU A 549 -27.79 -17.61 -18.33
C LEU A 549 -26.88 -18.49 -17.47
N GLU A 550 -25.63 -18.67 -17.91
CA GLU A 550 -24.57 -19.41 -17.21
C GLU A 550 -23.72 -18.44 -16.36
N ILE A 551 -23.48 -17.23 -16.86
CA ILE A 551 -22.66 -16.19 -16.20
C ILE A 551 -23.38 -14.85 -16.20
N LEU A 552 -23.52 -14.24 -15.01
CA LEU A 552 -23.96 -12.86 -14.85
C LEU A 552 -22.86 -12.05 -14.16
N LYS A 553 -22.35 -11.02 -14.84
CA LYS A 553 -21.30 -10.16 -14.33
C LYS A 553 -21.82 -8.73 -14.19
N ILE A 554 -21.76 -8.16 -12.99
CA ILE A 554 -22.15 -6.79 -12.71
C ILE A 554 -21.02 -6.11 -11.93
N LEU A 555 -20.30 -5.18 -12.58
CA LEU A 555 -19.29 -4.33 -11.94
C LEU A 555 -19.88 -2.93 -11.73
N TYR A 556 -19.99 -2.50 -10.47
CA TYR A 556 -20.51 -1.17 -10.13
C TYR A 556 -19.45 -0.09 -10.23
N ASN A 557 -19.90 1.11 -10.60
CA ASN A 557 -19.14 2.34 -10.38
C ASN A 557 -19.56 3.06 -9.09
N GLU A 558 -20.82 2.98 -8.65
CA GLU A 558 -21.33 3.76 -7.50
C GLU A 558 -22.22 2.96 -6.53
N GLU A 559 -22.28 3.42 -5.26
CA GLU A 559 -22.86 2.75 -4.08
C GLU A 559 -24.39 2.49 -4.07
N LYS A 560 -25.16 2.75 -5.13
CA LYS A 560 -26.63 2.93 -4.98
C LYS A 560 -27.57 2.20 -5.94
N ALA A 561 -27.12 1.17 -6.65
CA ALA A 561 -27.93 0.61 -7.74
C ALA A 561 -28.78 -0.63 -7.37
N LEU A 562 -28.22 -1.60 -6.65
CA LEU A 562 -28.93 -2.83 -6.25
C LEU A 562 -29.14 -2.91 -4.73
N THR A 563 -30.33 -3.29 -4.28
CA THR A 563 -30.67 -3.46 -2.86
C THR A 563 -30.69 -4.94 -2.45
N ILE A 564 -31.05 -5.21 -1.18
CA ILE A 564 -31.28 -6.56 -0.67
C ILE A 564 -32.31 -7.32 -1.53
N GLU A 565 -33.28 -6.63 -2.13
CA GLU A 565 -34.31 -7.26 -2.96
C GLU A 565 -33.72 -8.01 -4.17
N SER A 566 -32.60 -7.52 -4.72
CA SER A 566 -31.90 -8.20 -5.82
C SER A 566 -31.40 -9.59 -5.46
N THR A 567 -31.01 -9.84 -4.21
CA THR A 567 -30.54 -11.16 -3.79
C THR A 567 -31.63 -12.22 -3.97
N TYR A 568 -32.89 -11.87 -3.69
CA TYR A 568 -34.02 -12.76 -3.93
C TYR A 568 -34.18 -13.11 -5.42
N TYR A 569 -34.11 -12.12 -6.31
CA TYR A 569 -34.24 -12.36 -7.76
C TYR A 569 -33.04 -13.11 -8.33
N LEU A 570 -31.82 -12.80 -7.88
CA LEU A 570 -30.60 -13.48 -8.30
C LEU A 570 -30.60 -14.98 -7.96
N SER A 571 -31.21 -15.37 -6.83
CA SER A 571 -31.32 -16.79 -6.43
C SER A 571 -32.16 -17.61 -7.42
N GLN A 572 -33.05 -16.96 -8.18
CA GLN A 572 -33.96 -17.61 -9.10
C GLN A 572 -33.29 -18.04 -10.42
N PHE A 573 -32.07 -17.58 -10.70
CA PHE A 573 -31.30 -18.09 -11.83
C PHE A 573 -30.86 -19.53 -11.57
N THR A 574 -31.41 -20.46 -12.35
CA THR A 574 -31.20 -21.91 -12.15
C THR A 574 -29.93 -22.46 -12.78
N ARG A 575 -29.42 -21.80 -13.84
CA ARG A 575 -28.19 -22.18 -14.55
C ARG A 575 -27.00 -21.27 -14.30
N CYS A 576 -27.19 -20.14 -13.62
CA CYS A 576 -26.11 -19.21 -13.34
C CYS A 576 -25.16 -19.85 -12.32
N ARG A 577 -23.87 -19.94 -12.69
CA ARG A 577 -22.82 -20.51 -11.84
C ARG A 577 -21.93 -19.45 -11.22
N THR A 578 -21.84 -18.30 -11.88
CA THR A 578 -20.95 -17.23 -11.46
C THR A 578 -21.73 -15.92 -11.45
N LEU A 579 -21.80 -15.32 -10.28
CA LEU A 579 -22.32 -13.99 -10.07
C LEU A 579 -21.16 -13.09 -9.61
N LEU A 580 -20.64 -12.27 -10.51
CA LEU A 580 -19.58 -11.32 -10.16
C LEU A 580 -20.21 -9.99 -9.76
N LEU A 581 -20.04 -9.56 -8.50
CA LEU A 581 -20.54 -8.28 -7.98
C LEU A 581 -19.35 -7.46 -7.43
N ASN A 582 -18.94 -6.39 -8.13
CA ASN A 582 -17.80 -5.54 -7.72
C ASN A 582 -18.28 -4.23 -7.09
N SER A 583 -17.84 -3.93 -5.85
CA SER A 583 -18.17 -2.75 -5.04
C SER A 583 -19.61 -2.70 -4.49
N TYR A 584 -19.78 -3.24 -3.28
CA TYR A 584 -21.02 -3.16 -2.50
C TYR A 584 -20.76 -2.58 -1.11
N ASP A 585 -21.77 -1.94 -0.52
CA ASP A 585 -21.73 -1.43 0.86
C ASP A 585 -21.49 -2.60 1.85
N PRO A 586 -20.39 -2.58 2.64
CA PRO A 586 -20.05 -3.63 3.60
C PRO A 586 -21.13 -3.89 4.67
N SER A 587 -21.99 -2.90 4.93
CA SER A 587 -23.08 -3.04 5.91
C SER A 587 -24.18 -4.01 5.47
N ILE A 588 -24.25 -4.34 4.18
CA ILE A 588 -25.23 -5.27 3.60
C ILE A 588 -24.65 -6.69 3.45
N THR A 589 -23.32 -6.88 3.47
CA THR A 589 -22.69 -8.04 2.84
C THR A 589 -22.40 -9.26 3.73
N SER A 590 -22.12 -9.14 5.03
CA SER A 590 -21.57 -10.32 5.73
C SER A 590 -22.57 -11.43 6.06
N SER A 591 -23.84 -11.13 6.36
CA SER A 591 -24.81 -12.15 6.78
C SER A 591 -25.74 -12.63 5.66
N ILE A 592 -26.25 -11.71 4.84
CA ILE A 592 -27.25 -12.02 3.81
C ILE A 592 -26.62 -12.76 2.63
N PHE A 593 -25.46 -12.31 2.14
CA PHE A 593 -24.80 -12.98 1.03
C PHE A 593 -24.11 -14.29 1.45
N SER A 594 -23.59 -14.38 2.68
CA SER A 594 -23.15 -15.66 3.24
C SER A 594 -24.31 -16.66 3.34
N SER A 595 -25.51 -16.19 3.71
CA SER A 595 -26.72 -17.03 3.69
C SER A 595 -27.13 -17.39 2.26
N PHE A 596 -27.03 -16.46 1.31
CA PHE A 596 -27.31 -16.71 -0.09
C PHE A 596 -26.35 -17.75 -0.71
N GLU A 597 -25.04 -17.66 -0.44
CA GLU A 597 -24.06 -18.65 -0.90
C GLU A 597 -24.31 -20.02 -0.27
N HIS A 598 -24.70 -20.03 1.01
CA HIS A 598 -25.11 -21.26 1.70
C HIS A 598 -26.35 -21.89 1.07
N ASP A 599 -27.36 -21.09 0.75
CA ASP A 599 -28.63 -21.53 0.15
C ASP A 599 -28.49 -21.85 -1.35
N ASN A 600 -27.49 -21.27 -2.02
CA ASN A 600 -27.23 -21.40 -3.45
C ASN A 600 -25.75 -21.75 -3.73
N PRO A 601 -25.26 -22.92 -3.28
CA PRO A 601 -23.84 -23.30 -3.36
C PRO A 601 -23.32 -23.49 -4.80
N ARG A 602 -24.21 -23.45 -5.79
CA ARG A 602 -23.87 -23.45 -7.22
C ARG A 602 -23.41 -22.09 -7.74
N ILE A 603 -23.69 -21.01 -6.99
CA ILE A 603 -23.39 -19.63 -7.38
C ILE A 603 -22.19 -19.18 -6.58
N THR A 604 -21.06 -18.92 -7.25
CA THR A 604 -19.93 -18.23 -6.63
C THR A 604 -20.19 -16.73 -6.68
N ILE A 605 -20.26 -16.08 -5.51
CA ILE A 605 -20.28 -14.62 -5.43
C ILE A 605 -18.85 -14.16 -5.19
N ILE A 606 -18.41 -13.20 -5.99
CA ILE A 606 -17.06 -12.68 -5.86
C ILE A 606 -17.15 -11.20 -5.60
N PHE A 607 -16.82 -10.82 -4.36
CA PHE A 607 -16.65 -9.44 -3.95
C PHE A 607 -15.24 -9.00 -4.29
N LYS A 608 -15.10 -8.08 -5.23
CA LYS A 608 -13.87 -7.29 -5.34
C LYS A 608 -14.01 -6.13 -4.35
N HIS A 609 -13.29 -6.20 -3.24
CA HIS A 609 -13.07 -4.99 -2.44
C HIS A 609 -12.32 -4.02 -3.35
N PRO A 610 -12.80 -2.77 -3.55
CA PRO A 610 -11.94 -1.76 -4.14
C PRO A 610 -10.67 -1.71 -3.28
N TYR A 611 -9.51 -1.70 -3.92
CA TYR A 611 -8.26 -1.38 -3.23
C TYR A 611 -8.53 -0.16 -2.33
N PRO A 612 -8.18 -0.20 -1.03
CA PRO A 612 -8.50 0.89 -0.08
C PRO A 612 -7.91 2.25 -0.48
N GLU A 613 -7.06 2.29 -1.50
CA GLU A 613 -6.22 3.44 -1.83
C GLU A 613 -6.95 4.56 -2.58
N SER A 614 -8.10 4.35 -3.23
CA SER A 614 -8.73 5.41 -4.04
C SER A 614 -10.10 5.91 -3.56
N ARG A 615 -10.80 5.23 -2.65
CA ARG A 615 -12.07 5.72 -2.08
C ARG A 615 -11.96 5.91 -0.58
N LYS A 616 -11.52 7.10 -0.18
CA LYS A 616 -11.65 7.58 1.20
C LYS A 616 -13.14 7.65 1.55
N PHE A 617 -13.61 6.72 2.38
CA PHE A 617 -14.97 6.76 2.92
C PHE A 617 -15.07 7.90 3.93
N TYR A 618 -15.51 9.07 3.48
CA TYR A 618 -15.77 10.20 4.36
C TYR A 618 -17.03 9.95 5.20
N PRO A 619 -17.05 10.36 6.48
CA PRO A 619 -18.26 10.32 7.29
C PRO A 619 -19.44 11.02 6.59
N LYS A 620 -20.63 10.41 6.62
CA LYS A 620 -21.86 10.99 6.04
C LYS A 620 -22.38 12.14 6.91
N LEU A 621 -21.71 13.29 6.85
CA LEU A 621 -22.06 14.53 7.56
C LEU A 621 -22.56 15.60 6.57
N ASN A 622 -23.35 16.55 7.06
CA ASN A 622 -23.61 17.78 6.29
C ASN A 622 -22.44 18.74 6.50
N TYR A 623 -21.52 18.78 5.54
CA TYR A 623 -20.30 19.61 5.61
C TYR A 623 -20.57 21.12 5.46
N GLU A 624 -21.80 21.52 5.11
CA GLU A 624 -22.23 22.93 5.21
C GLU A 624 -22.54 23.34 6.66
N ASN A 625 -22.79 22.37 7.54
CA ASN A 625 -23.01 22.60 8.96
C ASN A 625 -21.71 22.35 9.75
N ILE A 626 -20.93 23.42 9.92
CA ILE A 626 -19.60 23.35 10.55
C ILE A 626 -19.68 22.93 12.01
N GLU A 627 -20.66 23.42 12.76
CA GLU A 627 -20.86 23.03 14.16
C GLU A 627 -21.06 21.52 14.29
N GLN A 628 -21.80 20.91 13.35
CA GLN A 628 -22.01 19.46 13.29
C GLN A 628 -20.68 18.72 13.05
N VAL A 629 -19.86 19.19 12.10
CA VAL A 629 -18.57 18.56 11.78
C VAL A 629 -17.57 18.71 12.93
N VAL A 630 -17.49 19.89 13.55
CA VAL A 630 -16.64 20.17 14.72
C VAL A 630 -17.06 19.31 15.92
N SER A 631 -18.37 19.21 16.20
CA SER A 631 -18.91 18.38 17.28
C SER A 631 -18.61 16.90 17.06
N TYR A 632 -18.84 16.40 15.83
CA TYR A 632 -18.51 15.03 15.45
C TYR A 632 -17.02 14.73 15.63
N THR A 633 -16.14 15.62 15.15
CA THR A 633 -14.70 15.45 15.24
C THR A 633 -14.25 15.39 16.71
N LYS A 634 -14.74 16.30 17.57
CA LYS A 634 -14.46 16.27 19.02
C LYS A 634 -14.90 14.97 19.67
N GLN A 635 -16.09 14.49 19.32
CA GLN A 635 -16.61 13.22 19.81
C GLN A 635 -15.67 12.07 19.42
N ARG A 636 -15.26 11.97 18.15
CA ARG A 636 -14.35 10.92 17.67
C ARG A 636 -12.98 10.98 18.33
N ILE A 637 -12.40 12.18 18.52
CA ILE A 637 -11.16 12.37 19.28
C ILE A 637 -11.32 11.87 20.72
N SER A 638 -12.44 12.17 21.39
CA SER A 638 -12.68 11.76 22.78
C SER A 638 -12.77 10.24 22.97
N VAL A 639 -13.23 9.51 21.95
CA VAL A 639 -13.28 8.04 21.93
C VAL A 639 -12.08 7.39 21.23
N ARG A 640 -11.06 8.18 20.88
CA ARG A 640 -9.81 7.76 20.20
C ARG A 640 -9.99 7.17 18.79
N GLU A 641 -11.08 7.49 18.10
CA GLU A 641 -11.30 7.12 16.69
C GLU A 641 -10.69 8.17 15.75
N MET A 642 -9.36 8.26 15.77
CA MET A 642 -8.60 9.35 15.12
C MET A 642 -8.70 9.35 13.59
N LYS A 643 -8.86 8.18 12.96
CA LYS A 643 -9.02 8.05 11.51
C LYS A 643 -10.29 8.74 11.00
N ASP A 644 -11.41 8.51 11.69
CA ASP A 644 -12.71 9.11 11.34
C ASP A 644 -12.72 10.62 11.62
N ALA A 645 -12.04 11.04 12.69
CA ALA A 645 -11.84 12.46 12.99
C ALA A 645 -11.02 13.16 11.90
N SER A 646 -9.91 12.54 11.46
CA SER A 646 -9.05 13.03 10.38
C SER A 646 -9.80 13.14 9.05
N LEU A 647 -10.56 12.10 8.66
CA LEU A 647 -11.37 12.11 7.44
C LEU A 647 -12.49 13.17 7.48
N ALA A 648 -13.12 13.39 8.64
CA ALA A 648 -14.13 14.44 8.80
C ALA A 648 -13.53 15.83 8.58
N ILE A 649 -12.39 16.12 9.20
CA ILE A 649 -11.70 17.41 9.07
C ILE A 649 -11.15 17.60 7.66
N GLN A 650 -10.54 16.58 7.06
CA GLN A 650 -10.07 16.63 5.67
C GLN A 650 -11.19 17.00 4.70
N ARG A 651 -12.35 16.34 4.82
CA ARG A 651 -13.49 16.61 3.94
C ARG A 651 -14.05 18.02 4.13
N LEU A 652 -13.97 18.56 5.34
CA LEU A 652 -14.33 19.94 5.63
C LEU A 652 -13.40 20.91 4.90
N PHE A 653 -12.08 20.71 4.97
CA PHE A 653 -11.11 21.50 4.19
C PHE A 653 -11.33 21.39 2.69
N TYR A 654 -11.62 20.20 2.18
CA TYR A 654 -11.95 20.01 0.76
C TYR A 654 -13.23 20.76 0.34
N TYR A 655 -14.27 20.75 1.17
CA TYR A 655 -15.56 21.37 0.82
C TYR A 655 -15.53 22.90 0.93
N SER A 656 -14.88 23.41 1.97
CA SER A 656 -14.89 24.83 2.30
C SER A 656 -13.67 25.59 1.76
N GLY A 657 -12.55 24.92 1.51
CA GLY A 657 -11.30 25.51 1.02
C GLY A 657 -10.86 26.71 1.86
N GLU A 658 -10.39 27.77 1.19
CA GLU A 658 -9.97 29.04 1.81
C GLU A 658 -11.08 29.76 2.60
N LYS A 659 -12.36 29.44 2.35
CA LYS A 659 -13.47 30.05 3.08
C LYS A 659 -13.46 29.67 4.56
N ILE A 660 -12.70 28.63 4.95
CA ILE A 660 -12.63 28.18 6.35
C ILE A 660 -12.20 29.29 7.31
N ILE A 661 -11.29 30.16 6.87
CA ILE A 661 -10.78 31.29 7.68
C ILE A 661 -11.92 32.24 8.11
N ASN A 662 -13.00 32.32 7.32
CA ASN A 662 -14.10 33.25 7.57
C ASN A 662 -15.17 32.71 8.54
N TYR A 663 -15.05 31.46 9.01
CA TYR A 663 -16.00 30.90 9.97
C TYR A 663 -15.64 31.24 11.42
N SER A 664 -16.66 31.33 12.28
CA SER A 664 -16.52 31.60 13.71
C SER A 664 -15.71 30.53 14.44
N GLU A 665 -15.74 29.28 13.97
CA GLU A 665 -15.05 28.15 14.55
C GLU A 665 -13.67 27.88 13.92
N SER A 666 -13.17 28.76 13.05
CA SER A 666 -11.91 28.56 12.31
C SER A 666 -10.75 28.14 13.22
N ALA A 667 -10.51 28.88 14.31
CA ALA A 667 -9.46 28.56 15.29
C ALA A 667 -9.58 27.14 15.87
N GLU A 668 -10.81 26.66 16.10
CA GLU A 668 -11.06 25.32 16.63
C GLU A 668 -10.87 24.24 15.56
N ILE A 669 -11.27 24.50 14.31
CA ILE A 669 -11.06 23.59 13.18
C ILE A 669 -9.55 23.33 12.97
N PHE A 670 -8.73 24.38 13.01
CA PHE A 670 -7.28 24.25 12.86
C PHE A 670 -6.63 23.52 14.04
N LYS A 671 -7.13 23.69 15.28
CA LYS A 671 -6.69 22.89 16.42
C LYS A 671 -7.02 21.40 16.25
N LEU A 672 -8.22 21.09 15.79
CA LEU A 672 -8.65 19.71 15.51
C LEU A 672 -7.84 19.08 14.36
N PHE A 673 -7.53 19.86 13.32
CA PHE A 673 -6.61 19.46 12.25
C PHE A 673 -5.25 19.04 12.81
N LEU A 674 -4.59 19.91 13.60
CA LEU A 674 -3.27 19.60 14.17
C LEU A 674 -3.27 18.34 15.05
N ILE A 675 -4.35 18.11 15.81
CA ILE A 675 -4.49 16.91 16.65
C ILE A 675 -4.61 15.65 15.79
N THR A 676 -5.39 15.70 14.71
CA THR A 676 -5.72 14.54 13.87
C THR A 676 -4.68 14.23 12.80
N PHE A 677 -3.91 15.24 12.35
CA PHE A 677 -2.87 15.12 11.33
C PHE A 677 -1.87 14.01 11.66
N THR A 678 -1.33 14.03 12.88
CA THR A 678 -0.28 13.12 13.40
C THR A 678 -0.64 11.62 13.44
N TYR A 679 -1.86 11.24 13.06
CA TYR A 679 -2.34 9.87 13.13
C TYR A 679 -2.44 9.20 11.76
N THR A 680 -2.49 9.96 10.67
CA THR A 680 -2.77 9.44 9.32
C THR A 680 -2.13 10.31 8.23
N ASP A 681 -0.81 10.48 8.25
CA ASP A 681 -0.10 11.30 7.25
C ASP A 681 -0.36 10.83 5.80
N SER A 682 -0.55 9.51 5.61
CA SER A 682 -0.88 8.91 4.30
C SER A 682 -2.27 9.27 3.75
N LEU A 683 -3.14 9.93 4.53
CA LEU A 683 -4.49 10.30 4.08
C LEU A 683 -4.57 11.69 3.47
N TRP A 684 -3.54 12.54 3.52
CA TRP A 684 -3.60 13.90 2.96
C TRP A 684 -2.81 14.00 1.64
N LYS A 685 -3.33 14.71 0.62
CA LYS A 685 -2.53 15.01 -0.57
C LYS A 685 -1.58 16.16 -0.23
N ARG A 686 -0.35 16.13 -0.73
CA ARG A 686 0.69 17.13 -0.44
C ARG A 686 0.21 18.57 -0.67
N ASP A 687 -0.44 18.82 -1.81
CA ASP A 687 -0.97 20.15 -2.16
C ASP A 687 -2.08 20.64 -1.21
N ASP A 688 -2.90 19.74 -0.67
CA ASP A 688 -3.95 20.09 0.28
C ASP A 688 -3.33 20.53 1.63
N ILE A 689 -2.26 19.86 2.07
CA ILE A 689 -1.59 20.12 3.36
C ILE A 689 -1.01 21.54 3.38
N ASP A 690 -0.31 21.93 2.33
CA ASP A 690 0.38 23.23 2.27
C ASP A 690 -0.60 24.39 2.27
N SER A 691 -1.74 24.24 1.59
CA SER A 691 -2.81 25.23 1.65
C SER A 691 -3.37 25.40 3.08
N VAL A 692 -3.50 24.30 3.84
CA VAL A 692 -3.95 24.33 5.23
C VAL A 692 -2.94 25.01 6.14
N PHE A 693 -1.65 24.72 6.01
CA PHE A 693 -0.62 25.39 6.80
C PHE A 693 -0.45 26.88 6.46
N GLN A 694 -0.63 27.28 5.20
CA GLN A 694 -0.67 28.70 4.84
C GLN A 694 -1.84 29.44 5.52
N MET A 695 -3.02 28.82 5.55
CA MET A 695 -4.17 29.39 6.27
C MET A 695 -3.92 29.45 7.79
N LEU A 696 -3.25 28.44 8.36
CA LEU A 696 -2.85 28.44 9.77
C LEU A 696 -1.89 29.60 10.08
N ASP A 697 -0.90 29.85 9.22
CA ASP A 697 0.04 30.97 9.36
C ASP A 697 -0.69 32.33 9.33
N GLN A 698 -1.67 32.50 8.43
CA GLN A 698 -2.51 33.70 8.39
C GLN A 698 -3.31 33.92 9.68
N LEU A 699 -3.93 32.86 10.21
CA LEU A 699 -4.66 32.93 11.48
C LEU A 699 -3.73 33.22 12.66
N TRP A 700 -2.52 32.65 12.65
CA TRP A 700 -1.51 32.89 13.68
C TRP A 700 -1.01 34.34 13.65
N LYS A 701 -0.57 34.83 12.49
CA LYS A 701 -0.07 36.21 12.31
C LYS A 701 -1.14 37.26 12.62
N SER A 702 -2.40 36.99 12.30
CA SER A 702 -3.53 37.87 12.64
C SER A 702 -3.97 37.79 14.11
N LYS A 703 -3.38 36.88 14.90
CA LYS A 703 -3.77 36.56 16.29
C LYS A 703 -5.22 36.06 16.43
N SER A 704 -5.77 35.50 15.36
CA SER A 704 -7.12 34.91 15.32
C SER A 704 -7.15 33.49 15.90
N ILE A 705 -5.99 32.85 16.04
CA ILE A 705 -5.79 31.58 16.75
C ILE A 705 -4.74 31.75 17.85
N SER A 706 -4.94 31.08 18.98
CA SER A 706 -3.98 31.03 20.09
C SER A 706 -3.72 29.59 20.52
N PHE A 707 -2.46 29.30 20.81
CA PHE A 707 -2.01 28.03 21.36
C PHE A 707 -1.50 28.24 22.80
N ASP A 708 -1.68 27.24 23.65
CA ASP A 708 -1.07 27.20 24.97
C ASP A 708 0.03 26.12 25.00
N LEU A 709 0.76 26.05 26.13
CA LEU A 709 1.87 25.11 26.29
C LEU A 709 1.46 23.63 26.17
N SER A 710 0.16 23.29 26.29
CA SER A 710 -0.30 21.90 26.13
C SER A 710 -0.23 21.43 24.67
N TYR A 711 -0.22 22.36 23.71
CA TYR A 711 -0.10 22.05 22.27
C TYR A 711 1.33 21.78 21.81
N ASN A 712 2.35 22.05 22.63
CA ASN A 712 3.75 21.82 22.27
C ASN A 712 4.01 20.38 21.81
N LYS A 713 3.40 19.40 22.49
CA LYS A 713 3.54 17.98 22.14
C LYS A 713 2.88 17.64 20.79
N VAL A 714 1.76 18.27 20.48
CA VAL A 714 1.05 18.09 19.20
C VAL A 714 1.85 18.71 18.07
N LEU A 715 2.28 19.96 18.23
CA LEU A 715 3.06 20.69 17.22
C LEU A 715 4.40 20.01 16.91
N LYS A 716 5.11 19.45 17.91
CA LYS A 716 6.34 18.66 17.65
C LYS A 716 6.09 17.38 16.86
N LYS A 717 4.98 16.69 17.14
CA LYS A 717 4.60 15.51 16.35
C LYS A 717 4.26 15.89 14.92
N VAL A 718 3.50 16.96 14.74
CA VAL A 718 3.18 17.52 13.42
C VAL A 718 4.47 17.88 12.66
N LEU A 719 5.44 18.51 13.34
CA LEU A 719 6.72 18.89 12.74
C LEU A 719 7.48 17.70 12.12
N ARG A 720 7.44 16.53 12.77
CA ARG A 720 8.08 15.28 12.28
C ARG A 720 7.35 14.63 11.10
N SER A 721 6.11 15.03 10.84
CA SER A 721 5.22 14.50 9.80
C SER A 721 5.14 15.40 8.56
N ILE A 722 5.82 16.55 8.56
CA ILE A 722 5.75 17.54 7.48
C ILE A 722 6.87 17.31 6.46
N GLU A 723 6.49 17.17 5.19
CA GLU A 723 7.41 17.05 4.04
C GLU A 723 7.58 18.36 3.25
N SER A 724 6.95 19.46 3.70
CA SER A 724 6.96 20.76 3.01
C SER A 724 7.63 21.86 3.84
N GLN A 725 8.46 22.65 3.16
CA GLN A 725 9.28 23.71 3.74
C GLN A 725 8.44 24.81 4.41
N GLN A 726 7.38 25.27 3.73
CA GLN A 726 6.50 26.33 4.22
C GLN A 726 5.69 25.87 5.45
N SER A 727 5.24 24.62 5.43
CA SER A 727 4.51 23.99 6.52
C SER A 727 5.40 23.85 7.77
N LEU A 728 6.67 23.45 7.57
CA LEU A 728 7.68 23.36 8.63
C LEU A 728 7.95 24.74 9.24
N TYR A 729 8.19 25.75 8.40
CA TYR A 729 8.43 27.13 8.83
C TYR A 729 7.27 27.69 9.68
N THR A 730 6.03 27.40 9.28
CA THR A 730 4.82 27.82 10.01
C THR A 730 4.78 27.22 11.42
N VAL A 731 4.95 25.90 11.54
CA VAL A 731 4.90 25.19 12.84
C VAL A 731 6.08 25.58 13.74
N ALA A 732 7.27 25.73 13.17
CA ALA A 732 8.46 26.15 13.91
C ALA A 732 8.31 27.55 14.51
N ASN A 733 7.73 28.49 13.77
CA ASN A 733 7.45 29.84 14.28
C ASN A 733 6.44 29.84 15.42
N ILE A 734 5.40 29.00 15.35
CA ILE A 734 4.43 28.83 16.44
C ILE A 734 5.15 28.28 17.69
N LEU A 735 6.03 27.29 17.53
CA LEU A 735 6.81 26.71 18.64
C LEU A 735 7.77 27.73 19.28
N ILE A 736 8.43 28.58 18.48
CA ILE A 736 9.27 29.69 18.97
C ILE A 736 8.45 30.66 19.82
N ASP A 737 7.27 31.05 19.35
CA ASP A 737 6.38 31.96 20.08
C ASP A 737 5.82 31.33 21.37
N LEU A 738 5.70 29.99 21.42
CA LEU A 738 5.37 29.23 22.62
C LEU A 738 6.57 28.97 23.54
N ASN A 739 7.75 29.49 23.20
CA ASN A 739 9.01 29.31 23.92
C ASN A 739 9.50 27.85 24.00
N ASP A 740 9.18 27.05 22.99
CA ASP A 740 9.64 25.66 22.90
C ASP A 740 10.69 25.51 21.80
N PHE A 741 11.95 25.54 22.20
CA PHE A 741 13.10 25.44 21.30
C PHE A 741 13.63 24.01 21.17
N SER A 742 13.01 23.03 21.85
CA SER A 742 13.52 21.66 21.87
C SER A 742 13.33 20.91 20.54
N PHE A 743 12.53 21.42 19.61
CA PHE A 743 12.44 20.82 18.27
C PHE A 743 13.76 20.91 17.48
N PHE A 744 14.71 21.76 17.90
CA PHE A 744 16.04 21.82 17.30
C PHE A 744 16.91 20.58 17.62
N TYR A 745 16.53 19.71 18.56
CA TYR A 745 17.26 18.46 18.80
C TYR A 745 17.14 17.48 17.63
N ASP A 746 16.02 17.50 16.89
CA ASP A 746 15.75 16.60 15.76
C ASP A 746 15.95 17.30 14.41
N PHE A 747 16.54 18.51 14.40
CA PHE A 747 16.53 19.39 13.24
C PHE A 747 17.30 18.81 12.04
N ASP A 748 18.41 18.12 12.27
CA ASP A 748 19.17 17.45 11.20
C ASP A 748 18.36 16.33 10.52
N SER A 749 17.58 15.57 11.30
CA SER A 749 16.68 14.54 10.74
C SER A 749 15.51 15.18 9.98
N LEU A 750 14.99 16.31 10.46
CA LEU A 750 13.98 17.09 9.75
C LEU A 750 14.52 17.68 8.44
N LEU A 751 15.80 18.07 8.40
CA LEU A 751 16.49 18.58 7.21
C LEU A 751 16.67 17.51 6.14
N GLU A 752 17.08 16.30 6.51
CA GLU A 752 17.24 15.17 5.58
C GLU A 752 15.92 14.78 4.90
N THR A 753 14.79 14.99 5.57
CA THR A 753 13.46 14.58 5.08
C THR A 753 12.88 15.52 4.02
N VAL A 754 13.33 16.77 3.95
CA VAL A 754 12.67 17.83 3.13
C VAL A 754 13.45 18.19 1.84
N GLY A 755 14.68 17.72 1.66
CA GLY A 755 15.47 17.86 0.43
C GLY A 755 16.21 19.21 0.26
N THR A 756 17.28 19.21 -0.53
CA THR A 756 18.23 20.34 -0.71
C THR A 756 17.83 21.28 -1.85
N ASP A 757 16.73 22.03 -1.70
CA ASP A 757 16.30 23.03 -2.70
C ASP A 757 16.74 24.46 -2.34
N VAL A 758 16.98 25.33 -3.33
CA VAL A 758 17.61 26.67 -3.14
C VAL A 758 16.73 27.64 -2.34
N GLU A 759 15.40 27.55 -2.41
CA GLU A 759 14.46 28.41 -1.66
C GLU A 759 14.45 28.10 -0.14
N TYR A 760 14.95 26.92 0.25
CA TYR A 760 15.03 26.47 1.64
C TYR A 760 16.06 27.24 2.47
N GLU A 761 17.17 27.61 1.83
CA GLU A 761 18.29 28.30 2.47
C GLU A 761 17.83 29.64 3.06
N ASP A 762 16.91 30.35 2.39
CA ASP A 762 16.35 31.63 2.86
C ASP A 762 15.36 31.47 4.01
N CYS A 763 14.47 30.47 3.97
CA CYS A 763 13.54 30.19 5.07
C CYS A 763 14.25 29.75 6.35
N LEU A 764 15.29 28.93 6.21
CA LEU A 764 16.13 28.47 7.31
C LEU A 764 16.91 29.64 7.94
N LYS A 765 17.50 30.51 7.10
CA LYS A 765 18.17 31.74 7.56
C LYS A 765 17.23 32.64 8.35
N ASP A 766 15.99 32.84 7.89
CA ASP A 766 15.00 33.64 8.58
C ASP A 766 14.59 33.04 9.94
N LEU A 767 14.37 31.72 9.99
CA LEU A 767 14.03 31.02 11.23
C LEU A 767 15.17 31.10 12.26
N VAL A 768 16.40 30.85 11.82
CA VAL A 768 17.61 30.95 12.64
C VAL A 768 17.82 32.39 13.10
N GLN A 769 17.71 33.38 12.21
CA GLN A 769 17.84 34.79 12.57
C GLN A 769 16.80 35.19 13.63
N ARG A 770 15.54 34.76 13.47
CA ARG A 770 14.48 34.99 14.46
C ARG A 770 14.81 34.36 15.80
N LEU A 771 15.25 33.10 15.81
CA LEU A 771 15.68 32.40 17.01
C LEU A 771 16.81 33.16 17.73
N LEU A 772 17.87 33.52 17.01
CA LEU A 772 19.01 34.22 17.59
C LEU A 772 18.61 35.59 18.16
N ASN A 773 17.72 36.31 17.48
CA ASN A 773 17.21 37.60 17.94
C ASN A 773 16.45 37.49 19.28
N GLU A 774 15.75 36.40 19.55
CA GLU A 774 15.10 36.14 20.86
C GLU A 774 16.12 36.05 22.00
N PHE A 775 17.33 35.53 21.71
CA PHE A 775 18.42 35.47 22.69
C PHE A 775 19.20 36.80 22.77
N PHE A 776 19.51 37.44 21.65
CA PHE A 776 20.24 38.72 21.62
C PHE A 776 19.44 39.86 22.27
N SER A 777 18.12 39.88 22.11
CA SER A 777 17.24 40.87 22.74
C SER A 777 17.16 40.74 24.26
N GLY A 778 17.68 39.64 24.83
CA GLY A 778 17.58 39.33 26.27
C GLY A 778 16.17 38.89 26.70
N ASN A 779 15.24 38.71 25.76
CA ASN A 779 13.89 38.22 26.02
C ASN A 779 13.89 36.77 26.51
N LYS A 780 14.94 36.00 26.18
CA LYS A 780 15.19 34.64 26.66
C LYS A 780 16.51 34.56 27.40
N GLU A 781 16.46 34.10 28.65
CA GLU A 781 17.68 33.79 29.40
C GLU A 781 18.31 32.49 28.88
N ILE A 782 19.52 32.59 28.32
CA ILE A 782 20.32 31.46 27.80
C ILE A 782 20.54 30.38 28.88
N SER A 783 20.58 30.79 30.15
CA SER A 783 20.73 29.91 31.31
C SER A 783 19.60 28.91 31.51
N HIS A 784 18.46 29.03 30.80
CA HIS A 784 17.38 28.04 30.77
C HIS A 784 17.55 26.96 29.68
N TYR A 785 18.54 27.15 28.80
CA TYR A 785 19.03 26.25 27.74
C TYR A 785 19.41 24.85 28.22
N SER A 786 19.82 23.94 27.33
CA SER A 786 20.94 23.05 27.65
C SER A 786 22.07 23.42 26.70
N GLY A 787 23.32 23.18 27.07
CA GLY A 787 24.44 23.45 26.19
C GLY A 787 24.44 22.57 24.94
N ASN A 788 23.88 21.35 25.05
CA ASN A 788 23.69 20.45 23.92
C ASN A 788 22.72 21.03 22.88
N LEU A 789 21.67 21.74 23.31
CA LEU A 789 20.76 22.44 22.39
C LEU A 789 21.53 23.42 21.51
N PHE A 790 22.36 24.26 22.13
CA PHE A 790 23.14 25.26 21.41
C PHE A 790 24.24 24.66 20.56
N VAL A 791 24.89 23.58 21.03
CA VAL A 791 25.86 22.82 20.22
C VAL A 791 25.20 22.27 18.97
N ASN A 792 24.00 21.68 19.08
CA ASN A 792 23.26 21.17 17.92
C ASN A 792 22.87 22.31 16.98
N ILE A 793 22.27 23.40 17.49
CA ILE A 793 21.95 24.60 16.67
C ILE A 793 23.19 25.07 15.90
N ILE A 794 24.35 25.16 16.55
CA ILE A 794 25.60 25.62 15.93
C ILE A 794 26.13 24.61 14.91
N ASN A 795 26.08 23.31 15.20
CA ASN A 795 26.50 22.25 14.27
C ASN A 795 25.62 22.26 13.02
N THR A 796 24.31 22.25 13.19
CA THR A 796 23.32 22.31 12.11
C THR A 796 23.54 23.53 11.21
N ILE A 797 23.73 24.72 11.78
CA ILE A 797 24.00 25.94 11.00
C ILE A 797 25.37 25.85 10.32
N ALA A 798 26.39 25.29 10.96
CA ALA A 798 27.72 25.16 10.37
C ALA A 798 27.76 24.18 9.19
N ASP A 799 26.96 23.13 9.26
CA ASP A 799 26.93 22.07 8.27
C ASP A 799 25.99 22.40 7.10
N ASN A 800 24.94 23.22 7.32
CA ASN A 800 23.92 23.52 6.30
C ASN A 800 23.85 25.00 5.84
N CYS A 801 24.31 25.97 6.65
CA CYS A 801 24.31 27.40 6.33
C CYS A 801 25.63 28.10 6.72
N PRO A 802 26.79 27.66 6.20
CA PRO A 802 28.11 28.19 6.59
C PRO A 802 28.29 29.69 6.27
N GLU A 803 27.51 30.24 5.35
CA GLU A 803 27.48 31.67 5.00
C GLU A 803 26.80 32.57 6.06
N PHE A 804 26.14 31.99 7.06
CA PHE A 804 25.42 32.72 8.10
C PHE A 804 26.35 33.27 9.20
N THR A 805 27.07 34.35 8.89
CA THR A 805 28.11 34.93 9.76
C THR A 805 27.62 35.44 11.13
N TYR A 806 26.32 35.74 11.27
CA TYR A 806 25.68 36.17 12.53
C TYR A 806 25.79 35.13 13.66
N ILE A 807 26.01 33.86 13.33
CA ILE A 807 26.22 32.81 14.34
C ILE A 807 27.53 33.03 15.12
N SER A 808 28.53 33.71 14.54
CA SER A 808 29.79 34.04 15.24
C SER A 808 29.52 34.94 16.45
N ASP A 809 28.65 35.93 16.30
CA ASP A 809 28.26 36.83 17.38
C ASP A 809 27.47 36.09 18.47
N PHE A 810 26.69 35.07 18.09
CA PHE A 810 25.97 34.22 19.02
C PHE A 810 26.90 33.28 19.79
N ILE A 811 27.90 32.71 19.12
CA ILE A 811 28.98 31.94 19.74
C ILE A 811 29.73 32.83 20.76
N ASP A 812 30.02 34.07 20.40
CA ASP A 812 30.61 35.03 21.33
C ASP A 812 29.69 35.32 22.51
N LEU A 813 28.38 35.52 22.29
CA LEU A 813 27.41 35.66 23.38
C LEU A 813 27.44 34.46 24.34
N LEU A 814 27.43 33.22 23.82
CA LEU A 814 27.46 31.99 24.61
C LEU A 814 28.74 31.83 25.43
N THR A 815 29.90 32.08 24.83
CA THR A 815 31.21 31.97 25.50
C THR A 815 31.37 32.98 26.66
N HIS A 816 30.62 34.09 26.62
CA HIS A 816 30.60 35.07 27.70
C HIS A 816 29.60 34.76 28.83
N GLN A 817 28.74 33.74 28.67
CA GLN A 817 27.80 33.30 29.70
C GLN A 817 28.48 32.40 30.76
N ASN A 818 28.24 32.69 32.04
CA ASN A 818 28.86 31.98 33.16
C ASN A 818 28.64 30.44 33.16
N PRO A 819 27.47 29.89 32.78
CA PRO A 819 27.28 28.44 32.69
C PRO A 819 28.19 27.75 31.66
N PHE A 820 28.55 28.45 30.59
CA PHE A 820 29.35 27.90 29.49
C PHE A 820 30.85 28.09 29.71
N LYS A 821 31.26 29.18 30.37
CA LYS A 821 32.67 29.45 30.74
C LYS A 821 33.36 28.30 31.48
N ILE A 822 32.59 27.49 32.20
CA ILE A 822 33.08 26.38 33.02
C ILE A 822 33.04 25.02 32.32
N SER A 823 32.35 24.89 31.18
CA SER A 823 32.23 23.63 30.42
C SER A 823 33.24 23.59 29.28
N LYS A 824 34.34 22.88 29.51
CA LYS A 824 35.38 22.68 28.48
C LYS A 824 34.85 21.96 27.25
N LYS A 825 34.10 20.87 27.43
CA LYS A 825 33.54 20.05 26.34
C LYS A 825 32.62 20.87 25.44
N THR A 826 31.73 21.67 26.03
CA THR A 826 30.77 22.50 25.28
C THR A 826 31.48 23.67 24.56
N LEU A 827 32.42 24.33 25.24
CA LEU A 827 33.21 25.42 24.63
C LEU A 827 34.10 24.92 23.48
N GLU A 828 34.78 23.78 23.65
CA GLU A 828 35.60 23.18 22.59
C GLU A 828 34.74 22.81 21.36
N ALA A 829 33.56 22.23 21.57
CA ALA A 829 32.64 21.89 20.48
C ALA A 829 32.17 23.13 19.71
N ILE A 830 31.75 24.18 20.42
CA ILE A 830 31.24 25.42 19.82
C ILE A 830 32.37 26.22 19.14
N LEU A 831 33.54 26.37 19.79
CA LEU A 831 34.67 27.11 19.23
C LEU A 831 35.30 26.41 18.02
N LYS A 832 35.28 25.07 17.97
CA LYS A 832 35.74 24.30 16.80
C LYS A 832 34.91 24.62 15.55
N LYS A 833 33.61 24.87 15.70
CA LYS A 833 32.74 25.25 14.58
C LYS A 833 32.84 26.75 14.22
N LYS A 834 33.25 27.61 15.15
CA LYS A 834 33.46 29.06 14.90
C LYS A 834 34.41 29.33 13.72
N SER A 835 35.44 28.51 13.53
CA SER A 835 36.41 28.69 12.45
C SER A 835 35.81 28.54 11.04
N ILE A 836 34.67 27.85 10.90
CA ILE A 836 33.96 27.68 9.62
C ILE A 836 33.37 29.02 9.16
N PHE A 837 32.90 29.86 10.09
CA PHE A 837 32.18 31.10 9.77
C PHE A 837 33.07 32.34 9.63
N VAL A 838 34.24 32.34 10.26
CA VAL A 838 35.15 33.51 10.28
C VAL A 838 36.25 33.41 9.20
N GLY A 839 36.35 32.27 8.49
CA GLY A 839 37.31 32.05 7.41
C GLY A 839 38.78 32.04 7.84
N ASP A 840 39.04 32.07 9.14
CA ASP A 840 40.38 32.19 9.72
C ASP A 840 40.83 30.85 10.31
N THR A 841 41.59 30.08 9.54
CA THR A 841 42.25 28.84 10.00
C THR A 841 43.45 29.12 10.92
N SER A 842 43.72 30.38 11.24
CA SER A 842 44.93 30.84 11.94
C SER A 842 44.63 31.67 13.19
N SER A 843 43.71 31.21 14.03
CA SER A 843 43.79 31.52 15.46
C SER A 843 43.33 30.34 16.31
N GLY A 844 44.23 29.38 16.49
CA GLY A 844 44.23 28.60 17.72
C GLY A 844 44.42 29.58 18.87
N LEU A 845 43.33 30.06 19.45
CA LEU A 845 43.34 30.61 20.79
C LEU A 845 43.60 29.43 21.73
N PRO A 846 44.77 29.32 22.39
CA PRO A 846 44.91 28.45 23.52
C PRO A 846 44.17 29.15 24.66
N ILE A 847 42.84 29.07 24.67
CA ILE A 847 42.15 29.26 25.94
C ILE A 847 42.64 28.06 26.74
N SER A 848 43.47 28.32 27.75
CA SER A 848 43.74 27.34 28.80
C SER A 848 42.42 27.11 29.51
N ILE A 849 41.57 26.27 28.95
CA ILE A 849 40.29 25.95 29.55
C ILE A 849 40.63 25.14 30.81
N PRO A 850 40.29 25.64 32.01
CA PRO A 850 40.64 24.95 33.25
C PRO A 850 40.07 23.53 33.21
N ASN A 851 40.86 22.54 33.65
CA ASN A 851 40.47 21.12 33.71
C ASN A 851 39.55 20.87 34.93
N THR A 852 38.53 21.73 35.11
CA THR A 852 37.63 21.76 36.27
C THR A 852 36.92 20.44 36.51
N THR A 853 36.68 19.63 35.47
CA THR A 853 35.97 18.36 35.58
C THR A 853 36.73 17.28 36.37
N GLU A 854 38.07 17.25 36.29
CA GLU A 854 38.88 16.31 37.10
C GLU A 854 39.03 16.77 38.54
N GLU A 855 39.10 18.09 38.76
CA GLU A 855 39.19 18.69 40.10
C GLU A 855 37.87 18.50 40.86
N LEU A 856 36.72 18.72 40.20
CA LEU A 856 35.39 18.46 40.77
C LEU A 856 35.18 16.99 41.13
N ARG A 857 35.77 16.06 40.38
CA ARG A 857 35.71 14.61 40.67
C ARG A 857 36.41 14.22 41.98
N GLN A 858 37.35 15.04 42.46
CA GLN A 858 38.15 14.76 43.65
C GLN A 858 37.69 15.54 44.89
N MET A 859 36.72 16.46 44.74
CA MET A 859 36.20 17.26 45.85
C MET A 859 35.28 16.45 46.79
N SER A 860 35.25 16.82 48.06
CA SER A 860 34.30 16.25 49.03
C SER A 860 32.86 16.69 48.71
N THR A 861 31.86 16.00 49.26
CA THR A 861 30.44 16.36 49.05
C THR A 861 30.10 17.76 49.56
N GLU A 862 30.73 18.20 50.65
CA GLU A 862 30.54 19.53 51.25
C GLU A 862 31.18 20.62 50.38
N ASP A 863 32.41 20.39 49.92
CA ASP A 863 33.11 21.32 49.01
C ASP A 863 32.38 21.45 47.66
N LEU A 864 31.79 20.35 47.19
CA LEU A 864 31.00 20.33 45.97
C LEU A 864 29.69 21.11 46.10
N LEU A 865 29.00 20.98 47.24
CA LEU A 865 27.80 21.76 47.52
C LEU A 865 28.12 23.25 47.64
N ASP A 866 29.26 23.62 48.22
CA ASP A 866 29.67 25.03 48.34
C ASP A 866 30.20 25.61 47.03
N TYR A 867 30.93 24.82 46.23
CA TYR A 867 31.26 25.15 44.85
C TYR A 867 30.01 25.37 44.01
N ALA A 868 29.03 24.48 44.14
CA ALA A 868 27.75 24.56 43.46
C ALA A 868 26.95 25.80 43.91
N LYS A 869 26.82 26.09 45.21
CA LYS A 869 26.17 27.33 45.70
C LYS A 869 26.81 28.59 45.12
N THR A 870 28.15 28.59 44.98
CA THR A 870 28.91 29.75 44.49
C THR A 870 28.77 29.95 42.98
N ASN A 871 28.70 28.87 42.19
CA ASN A 871 28.72 28.92 40.72
C ASN A 871 27.36 28.66 40.04
N ILE A 872 26.38 28.08 40.75
CA ILE A 872 25.03 27.77 40.24
C ILE A 872 24.01 28.85 40.60
N SER A 873 24.19 29.55 41.73
CA SER A 873 23.14 30.35 42.39
C SER A 873 22.41 31.32 41.45
N LYS A 874 21.18 30.95 41.06
CA LYS A 874 20.05 31.88 41.14
C LYS A 874 19.79 32.13 42.62
N LYS A 875 19.79 33.39 43.06
CA LYS A 875 19.39 33.74 44.44
C LYS A 875 18.05 33.03 44.74
N ASP A 876 17.94 32.43 45.92
CA ASP A 876 16.73 31.81 46.48
C ASP A 876 16.45 30.31 46.16
N HIS A 877 17.39 29.54 45.61
CA HIS A 877 17.25 28.06 45.50
C HIS A 877 17.96 27.32 46.65
N ALA A 878 17.30 26.35 47.26
CA ALA A 878 17.93 25.36 48.15
C ALA A 878 18.58 24.25 47.30
N LEU A 879 19.87 23.97 47.52
CA LEU A 879 20.64 23.06 46.68
C LEU A 879 20.96 21.76 47.43
N HIS A 880 20.69 20.61 46.81
CA HIS A 880 20.88 19.27 47.36
C HIS A 880 21.65 18.38 46.37
N LEU A 881 22.44 17.42 46.89
CA LEU A 881 23.12 16.40 46.09
C LEU A 881 22.38 15.06 46.24
N VAL A 882 21.97 14.48 45.13
CA VAL A 882 21.26 13.20 45.06
C VAL A 882 22.17 12.16 44.45
N THR A 883 22.32 11.00 45.12
CA THR A 883 23.07 9.85 44.58
C THR A 883 22.15 8.65 44.44
N VAL A 884 22.07 8.08 43.24
CA VAL A 884 21.27 6.88 42.93
C VAL A 884 22.20 5.76 42.45
N LYS A 885 22.00 4.54 42.93
CA LYS A 885 22.79 3.36 42.54
C LYS A 885 21.88 2.36 41.84
N VAL A 886 22.18 2.05 40.58
CA VAL A 886 21.44 1.10 39.75
C VAL A 886 22.33 -0.12 39.46
N PRO A 887 21.91 -1.36 39.73
CA PRO A 887 22.70 -2.55 39.40
C PRO A 887 23.01 -2.61 37.90
N LYS A 888 24.24 -2.98 37.52
CA LYS A 888 24.61 -3.18 36.10
C LYS A 888 23.89 -4.40 35.47
N THR A 889 23.43 -5.35 36.29
CA THR A 889 22.77 -6.60 35.88
C THR A 889 21.63 -6.95 36.86
N GLY A 890 20.42 -7.22 36.36
CA GLY A 890 19.23 -7.56 37.17
C GLY A 890 17.91 -7.08 36.54
N PRO A 891 16.73 -7.39 37.11
CA PRO A 891 15.46 -6.87 36.59
C PRO A 891 15.40 -5.36 36.82
N PHE A 892 15.45 -4.58 35.74
CA PHE A 892 15.48 -3.11 35.79
C PHE A 892 14.17 -2.46 36.28
N ASN A 893 13.11 -3.25 36.51
CA ASN A 893 11.80 -2.78 37.00
C ASN A 893 11.74 -2.62 38.53
N THR A 894 12.70 -1.91 39.13
CA THR A 894 12.70 -1.60 40.57
C THR A 894 12.86 -0.09 40.80
N THR A 895 12.02 0.48 41.67
CA THR A 895 12.10 1.87 42.14
C THR A 895 13.31 2.04 43.07
N TYR A 896 14.19 3.01 42.80
CA TYR A 896 15.34 3.31 43.65
C TYR A 896 15.10 4.64 44.39
N VAL A 897 14.97 4.58 45.71
CA VAL A 897 14.66 5.75 46.56
C VAL A 897 15.96 6.43 47.01
N SER A 898 15.97 7.77 47.05
CA SER A 898 17.07 8.55 47.61
C SER A 898 16.61 9.24 48.90
N ASP A 899 17.33 9.03 49.99
CA ASP A 899 17.02 9.53 51.34
C ASP A 899 16.95 11.07 51.59
N PRO A 900 17.48 12.02 50.76
CA PRO A 900 17.66 13.40 51.23
C PRO A 900 16.41 14.30 51.33
N PHE A 901 15.23 13.90 50.84
CA PHE A 901 14.13 14.86 50.60
C PHE A 901 13.06 14.96 51.70
N ILE A 902 13.09 14.05 52.68
CA ILE A 902 12.09 13.98 53.76
C ILE A 902 11.98 15.33 54.53
N GLU A 903 13.07 16.08 54.64
CA GLU A 903 13.13 17.36 55.37
C GLU A 903 12.31 18.50 54.73
N CYS A 904 11.99 18.43 53.44
CA CYS A 904 11.17 19.43 52.74
C CYS A 904 9.68 19.04 52.63
N GLY A 905 9.25 17.97 53.30
CA GLY A 905 7.87 17.48 53.24
C GLY A 905 7.53 16.69 51.98
N TYR A 906 8.54 16.31 51.17
CA TYR A 906 8.36 15.54 49.93
C TYR A 906 9.31 14.34 49.84
N GLU A 907 8.86 13.26 49.22
CA GLU A 907 9.70 12.13 48.85
C GLU A 907 9.89 12.14 47.33
N TRP A 908 11.14 12.00 46.89
CA TRP A 908 11.51 11.88 45.48
C TRP A 908 11.81 10.42 45.15
N MET A 909 11.06 9.84 44.22
CA MET A 909 11.38 8.53 43.66
C MET A 909 12.00 8.70 42.28
N VAL A 910 13.11 8.00 42.02
CA VAL A 910 13.74 7.90 40.70
C VAL A 910 13.51 6.49 40.18
N GLU A 911 12.67 6.34 39.16
CA GLU A 911 12.48 5.06 38.47
C GLU A 911 13.27 5.06 37.16
N PHE A 912 13.92 3.94 36.85
CA PHE A 912 14.57 3.70 35.57
C PHE A 912 13.77 2.62 34.84
N LEU A 913 13.11 2.98 33.74
CA LEU A 913 12.31 2.04 32.93
C LEU A 913 13.16 1.50 31.76
N PRO A 914 13.09 0.19 31.43
CA PRO A 914 13.55 -0.31 30.13
C PRO A 914 12.58 0.16 29.03
N VAL A 915 13.13 0.53 27.87
CA VAL A 915 12.33 0.78 26.64
C VAL A 915 11.90 -0.58 26.05
N ASP A 916 10.73 -0.59 25.41
CA ASP A 916 10.10 -1.73 24.73
C ASP A 916 11.09 -2.55 23.87
N GLU A 917 10.76 -3.83 23.64
CA GLU A 917 11.61 -4.93 23.11
C GLU A 917 12.28 -4.69 21.73
N ASP A 918 12.11 -3.53 21.10
CA ASP A 918 12.60 -3.19 19.74
C ASP A 918 13.81 -2.22 19.69
N GLU A 919 14.35 -1.76 20.83
CA GLU A 919 15.56 -0.91 20.85
C GLU A 919 16.76 -1.58 21.57
N ASP A 920 17.90 -1.62 20.89
CA ASP A 920 19.16 -2.22 21.36
C ASP A 920 19.58 -1.80 22.79
N TYR A 921 20.02 -2.81 23.56
CA TYR A 921 20.55 -2.79 24.93
C TYR A 921 20.82 -1.41 25.59
N GLY A 922 20.05 -1.11 26.66
CA GLY A 922 20.50 -0.26 27.77
C GLY A 922 19.89 1.15 27.86
N ASN A 923 18.66 1.36 27.43
CA ASN A 923 17.94 2.63 27.58
C ASN A 923 17.23 2.72 28.95
N CYS A 924 17.47 3.81 29.67
CA CYS A 924 16.98 4.07 31.02
C CYS A 924 16.42 5.50 31.06
N SER A 925 15.12 5.66 31.29
CA SER A 925 14.48 6.97 31.47
C SER A 925 14.27 7.27 32.95
N ILE A 926 14.54 8.51 33.39
CA ILE A 926 14.37 8.91 34.79
C ILE A 926 12.93 9.35 34.99
N PHE A 927 12.18 8.64 35.83
CA PHE A 927 10.89 9.08 36.33
C PHE A 927 11.04 9.71 37.71
N LEU A 928 10.72 10.99 37.84
CA LEU A 928 10.79 11.73 39.11
C LEU A 928 9.39 11.82 39.69
N THR A 929 9.15 11.11 40.80
CA THR A 929 7.87 11.24 41.53
C THR A 929 8.01 12.12 42.75
N LEU A 930 7.16 13.15 42.87
CA LEU A 930 7.03 13.96 44.08
C LEU A 930 5.83 13.46 44.91
N ASN A 931 6.09 12.81 46.04
CA ASN A 931 5.07 12.42 47.02
C ASN A 931 5.10 13.39 48.20
N SER A 932 3.96 13.75 48.80
CA SER A 932 3.98 14.48 50.08
C SER A 932 4.21 13.49 51.24
N THR A 933 5.09 13.83 52.18
CA THR A 933 5.31 13.03 53.41
C THR A 933 4.38 13.42 54.56
N ILE A 934 3.51 14.41 54.35
CA ILE A 934 2.60 14.93 55.36
C ILE A 934 1.28 14.14 55.32
N ASN A 935 0.87 13.61 56.48
CA ASN A 935 -0.35 12.82 56.62
C ASN A 935 -1.58 13.72 56.37
N HIS A 936 -2.39 13.43 55.35
CA HIS A 936 -3.53 14.25 54.88
C HIS A 936 -4.68 14.48 55.89
N ASN A 937 -4.50 14.16 57.17
CA ASN A 937 -5.49 14.31 58.23
C ASN A 937 -5.41 15.65 59.00
N GLU A 938 -4.44 16.53 58.70
CA GLU A 938 -4.34 17.86 59.34
C GLU A 938 -4.71 18.99 58.36
N GLU A 939 -5.70 19.82 58.76
CA GLU A 939 -6.31 20.92 57.99
C GLU A 939 -5.32 22.04 57.63
N THR A 940 -4.45 21.82 56.65
CA THR A 940 -3.66 22.89 56.01
C THR A 940 -3.83 22.88 54.49
N GLY A 941 -4.93 23.45 54.00
CA GLY A 941 -5.15 23.79 52.59
C GLY A 941 -4.23 24.91 52.07
N GLN A 942 -3.00 25.00 52.58
CA GLN A 942 -2.00 26.00 52.18
C GLN A 942 -1.07 25.51 51.06
N PHE A 943 -1.10 24.22 50.72
CA PHE A 943 -0.17 23.61 49.76
C PHE A 943 -0.81 23.15 48.44
N ASP A 944 -2.10 23.43 48.23
CA ASP A 944 -2.87 22.92 47.08
C ASP A 944 -2.32 23.37 45.71
N ARG A 945 -1.52 24.45 45.67
CA ARG A 945 -0.87 24.95 44.45
C ARG A 945 0.50 25.52 44.76
N ILE A 946 1.54 24.73 44.55
CA ILE A 946 2.92 25.20 44.62
C ILE A 946 3.55 25.17 43.23
N ARG A 947 4.24 26.24 42.86
CA ARG A 947 5.14 26.21 41.72
C ARG A 947 6.53 25.90 42.24
N ILE A 948 7.11 24.80 41.76
CA ILE A 948 8.49 24.45 42.09
C ILE A 948 9.31 24.70 40.83
N GLU A 949 10.31 25.56 40.97
CA GLU A 949 11.41 25.61 40.02
C GLU A 949 12.49 24.65 40.52
N PHE A 950 12.89 23.70 39.67
CA PHE A 950 14.01 22.83 40.00
C PHE A 950 14.99 22.71 38.84
N SER A 951 16.28 22.61 39.18
CA SER A 951 17.36 22.37 38.23
C SER A 951 18.04 21.06 38.57
N ILE A 952 18.17 20.18 37.58
CA ILE A 952 18.89 18.91 37.67
C ILE A 952 20.17 19.09 36.85
N ARG A 953 21.32 18.91 37.50
CA ARG A 953 22.62 18.95 36.84
C ARG A 953 23.36 17.66 37.11
N ASN A 954 24.06 17.13 36.12
CA ASN A 954 24.98 16.03 36.36
C ASN A 954 26.13 16.50 37.27
N PHE A 955 26.77 15.54 37.94
CA PHE A 955 27.81 15.78 38.94
C PHE A 955 29.06 16.49 38.39
N ASP A 956 29.34 16.32 37.11
CA ASP A 956 30.43 17.00 36.41
C ASP A 956 30.16 18.50 36.15
N MET A 957 28.95 18.97 36.46
CA MET A 957 28.51 20.35 36.28
C MET A 957 28.61 20.83 34.82
N ASP A 958 28.64 19.90 33.88
CA ASP A 958 28.83 20.21 32.47
C ASP A 958 27.55 20.84 31.90
N ALA A 959 27.72 21.97 31.18
CA ALA A 959 26.66 22.63 30.46
C ALA A 959 26.02 21.73 29.38
N SER A 960 26.66 20.65 28.94
CA SER A 960 26.07 19.71 27.98
C SER A 960 24.96 18.83 28.57
N SER A 961 24.89 18.68 29.91
CA SER A 961 24.05 17.68 30.59
C SER A 961 23.11 18.27 31.67
N TYR A 962 22.85 19.58 31.65
CA TYR A 962 21.90 20.20 32.59
C TYR A 962 20.47 20.25 32.06
N LEU A 963 19.52 20.04 32.97
CA LEU A 963 18.09 20.16 32.74
C LEU A 963 17.50 21.15 33.76
N ILE A 964 16.92 22.25 33.29
CA ILE A 964 16.21 23.21 34.16
C ILE A 964 14.72 23.14 33.84
N TYR A 965 13.91 22.87 34.85
CA TYR A 965 12.46 22.76 34.72
C TYR A 965 11.77 23.70 35.72
N SER A 966 10.78 24.45 35.26
CA SER A 966 9.86 25.19 36.12
C SER A 966 8.46 24.64 35.89
N ARG A 967 7.87 24.01 36.91
CA ARG A 967 6.56 23.38 36.77
C ARG A 967 5.62 23.78 37.89
N LYS A 968 4.36 24.03 37.53
CA LYS A 968 3.27 24.22 38.49
C LYS A 968 2.73 22.85 38.88
N PHE A 969 2.63 22.62 40.18
CA PHE A 969 2.05 21.41 40.75
C PHE A 969 0.73 21.79 41.41
N ASP A 970 -0.37 21.26 40.88
CA ASP A 970 -1.70 21.32 41.51
C ASP A 970 -1.85 20.01 42.31
N MET A 971 -1.48 20.01 43.60
CA MET A 971 -1.41 18.79 44.40
C MET A 971 -2.78 18.39 44.95
N ILE A 972 -3.65 17.87 44.08
CA ILE A 972 -4.96 17.33 44.48
C ILE A 972 -4.86 15.83 44.83
N LEU A 973 -3.79 15.14 44.40
CA LEU A 973 -3.54 13.71 44.64
C LEU A 973 -2.07 13.46 45.05
N SER A 974 -1.84 12.38 45.79
CA SER A 974 -0.64 12.10 46.60
C SER A 974 0.68 11.85 45.85
N SER A 975 0.73 11.86 44.51
CA SER A 975 1.95 11.58 43.74
C SER A 975 1.92 12.18 42.33
N TYR A 976 3.00 12.86 41.91
CA TYR A 976 3.15 13.40 40.54
C TYR A 976 4.48 13.02 39.89
N GLY A 977 4.46 12.62 38.62
CA GLY A 977 5.62 12.14 37.86
C GLY A 977 6.15 13.08 36.76
N LEU A 978 7.47 13.09 36.54
CA LEU A 978 8.15 13.71 35.39
C LEU A 978 9.07 12.71 34.69
N PHE A 979 9.05 12.69 33.35
CA PHE A 979 9.93 11.85 32.54
C PHE A 979 11.11 12.66 31.99
N VAL A 980 12.34 12.12 32.10
CA VAL A 980 13.56 12.69 31.51
C VAL A 980 14.23 11.66 30.61
N GLU A 981 14.56 12.06 29.38
CA GLU A 981 15.20 11.23 28.37
C GLU A 981 16.71 11.00 28.64
N LYS A 982 17.23 9.83 28.21
CA LYS A 982 18.60 9.36 28.47
C LYS A 982 19.69 10.29 27.93
N GLN A 983 19.45 10.97 26.81
CA GLN A 983 20.44 11.85 26.18
C GLN A 983 20.98 12.97 27.09
N TYR A 984 20.28 13.24 28.19
CA TYR A 984 20.66 14.27 29.15
C TYR A 984 21.42 13.74 30.38
N VAL A 985 21.73 12.44 30.48
CA VAL A 985 22.26 11.80 31.71
C VAL A 985 23.39 10.79 31.45
N GLU A 986 24.55 10.96 32.09
CA GLU A 986 25.66 9.99 32.07
C GLU A 986 25.96 9.41 33.47
N PRO A 987 26.23 8.10 33.62
CA PRO A 987 26.60 7.48 34.90
C PRO A 987 28.05 7.79 35.32
N PHE A 988 28.27 7.87 36.63
CA PHE A 988 29.54 8.13 37.33
C PHE A 988 30.39 6.88 37.60
N SER A 989 29.91 5.67 37.30
CA SER A 989 30.56 4.42 37.71
C SER A 989 31.93 4.20 37.06
N THR A 990 32.92 3.79 37.85
CA THR A 990 34.17 3.22 37.34
C THR A 990 33.95 1.78 36.87
N ARG A 991 34.82 1.28 35.98
CA ARG A 991 34.66 -0.05 35.35
C ARG A 991 34.54 -1.20 36.37
N ASP A 992 34.99 -1.02 37.60
CA ASP A 992 35.08 -2.05 38.64
C ASP A 992 33.89 -2.12 39.62
N GLU A 993 32.88 -1.26 39.50
CA GLU A 993 31.71 -1.28 40.42
C GLU A 993 30.55 -2.14 39.89
N GLU A 994 29.83 -2.85 40.78
CA GLU A 994 28.62 -3.64 40.45
C GLU A 994 27.39 -2.78 40.09
N PHE A 995 27.46 -1.47 40.33
CA PHE A 995 26.36 -0.52 40.14
C PHE A 995 26.78 0.63 39.23
N LEU A 996 25.85 1.10 38.38
CA LEU A 996 25.88 2.44 37.79
C LEU A 996 25.49 3.45 38.88
N ILE A 997 26.39 4.37 39.20
CA ILE A 997 26.13 5.45 40.14
C ILE A 997 25.71 6.67 39.35
N PHE A 998 24.59 7.29 39.66
CA PHE A 998 24.18 8.59 39.12
C PHE A 998 24.21 9.62 40.24
N LYS A 999 24.80 10.78 39.99
CA LYS A 999 24.91 11.87 40.97
C LYS A 999 24.39 13.16 40.36
N PHE A 1000 23.44 13.79 41.04
CA PHE A 1000 22.77 14.99 40.55
C PHE A 1000 22.78 16.11 41.57
N PHE A 1001 23.02 17.34 41.14
CA PHE A 1001 22.63 18.51 41.93
C PHE A 1001 21.18 18.86 41.61
N ILE A 1002 20.36 18.93 42.65
CA ILE A 1002 18.97 19.39 42.56
C ILE A 1002 18.86 20.71 43.31
N GLY A 1003 18.68 21.81 42.59
CA GLY A 1003 18.35 23.11 43.17
C GLY A 1003 16.85 23.33 43.12
N MET A 1004 16.18 23.62 44.24
CA MET A 1004 14.73 23.85 44.34
C MET A 1004 14.40 25.25 44.85
N LYS A 1005 13.43 25.91 44.23
CA LYS A 1005 12.81 27.13 44.75
C LYS A 1005 11.30 26.97 44.78
N GLN A 1006 10.72 27.14 45.96
CA GLN A 1006 9.28 27.23 46.11
C GLN A 1006 8.82 28.64 45.70
N ILE A 1007 7.94 28.70 44.73
CA ILE A 1007 7.26 29.92 44.29
C ILE A 1007 5.79 29.73 44.69
N THR A 1008 5.40 30.35 45.81
CA THR A 1008 4.00 30.36 46.25
C THR A 1008 3.20 31.29 45.35
N ASP A 1009 2.13 30.80 44.75
CA ASP A 1009 1.10 31.69 44.20
C ASP A 1009 0.41 32.38 45.40
N THR A 1010 0.21 33.69 45.33
CA THR A 1010 -0.60 34.41 46.34
C THR A 1010 -1.97 33.74 46.45
N PRO A 1011 -2.52 33.56 47.67
CA PRO A 1011 -3.83 32.93 47.83
C PRO A 1011 -4.87 33.75 47.09
N ILE A 1012 -5.50 33.16 46.08
CA ILE A 1012 -6.68 33.75 45.46
C ILE A 1012 -7.75 33.79 46.55
N ALA A 1013 -8.19 35.00 46.87
CA ALA A 1013 -9.20 35.26 47.89
C ALA A 1013 -10.43 34.37 47.67
N ASN A 1014 -10.75 33.58 48.70
CA ASN A 1014 -12.03 32.92 48.98
C ASN A 1014 -12.99 32.80 47.80
N HIS A 1015 -12.89 31.70 47.05
CA HIS A 1015 -14.10 31.05 46.57
C HIS A 1015 -14.33 29.86 47.48
N GLN A 1016 -15.33 30.01 48.38
CA GLN A 1016 -15.92 28.88 49.08
C GLN A 1016 -16.47 27.93 48.02
N VAL A 1017 -15.66 26.95 47.63
CA VAL A 1017 -16.14 25.76 46.95
C VAL A 1017 -16.45 24.76 48.06
N ASP A 1018 -17.74 24.47 48.20
CA ASP A 1018 -18.30 23.50 49.15
C ASP A 1018 -17.58 22.14 49.03
N ILE A 1019 -16.76 21.80 50.03
CA ILE A 1019 -16.18 20.46 50.19
C ILE A 1019 -17.21 19.55 50.89
N GLU A 1020 -18.35 19.34 50.24
CA GLU A 1020 -19.36 18.36 50.69
C GLU A 1020 -19.77 17.33 49.61
N SER A 1021 -18.98 17.17 48.55
CA SER A 1021 -19.31 16.22 47.46
C SER A 1021 -18.33 15.06 47.27
N PHE A 1022 -17.79 14.49 48.35
CA PHE A 1022 -17.27 13.13 48.33
C PHE A 1022 -18.10 12.23 49.25
N HIS A 1023 -18.75 11.24 48.63
CA HIS A 1023 -19.56 10.17 49.23
C HIS A 1023 -20.91 10.52 49.89
N LYS A 1024 -21.99 10.51 49.09
CA LYS A 1024 -23.26 9.85 49.49
C LYS A 1024 -23.87 9.08 48.32
N GLY A 1025 -23.74 7.75 48.37
CA GLY A 1025 -24.46 6.83 47.49
C GLY A 1025 -25.98 7.01 47.58
N ARG A 1026 -26.66 6.59 46.50
CA ARG A 1026 -28.12 6.62 46.22
C ARG A 1026 -28.69 7.82 45.46
N LYS A 1027 -27.91 8.83 45.03
CA LYS A 1027 -28.43 9.90 44.15
C LYS A 1027 -27.95 9.89 42.69
N GLU A 1028 -27.10 8.94 42.29
CA GLU A 1028 -26.66 8.79 40.88
C GLU A 1028 -27.47 7.75 40.11
N LEU A 1029 -28.80 7.92 40.06
CA LEU A 1029 -29.61 7.37 38.96
C LEU A 1029 -30.00 8.45 37.95
N SER A 1030 -29.44 9.65 38.07
CA SER A 1030 -29.56 10.69 37.07
C SER A 1030 -28.15 11.12 36.63
N THR A 1031 -27.65 10.53 35.55
CA THR A 1031 -27.17 11.22 34.32
C THR A 1031 -26.29 10.29 33.45
N THR A 1032 -26.64 10.28 32.15
CA THR A 1032 -25.84 10.00 30.93
C THR A 1032 -25.07 8.69 30.69
N ASN A 1033 -24.83 7.81 31.66
CA ASN A 1033 -23.98 6.62 31.42
C ASN A 1033 -24.71 5.28 31.21
N TYR A 1034 -26.04 5.25 31.14
CA TYR A 1034 -26.80 4.03 30.86
C TYR A 1034 -27.81 4.22 29.71
N PRO A 1035 -28.00 3.20 28.85
CA PRO A 1035 -29.04 3.24 27.83
C PRO A 1035 -30.42 3.48 28.44
N PRO A 1036 -31.32 4.24 27.80
CA PRO A 1036 -32.66 4.56 28.32
C PRO A 1036 -33.50 3.33 28.75
N LEU A 1037 -33.22 2.16 28.17
CA LEU A 1037 -33.86 0.89 28.53
C LEU A 1037 -33.56 0.44 29.97
N ILE A 1038 -32.35 0.67 30.48
CA ILE A 1038 -31.96 0.33 31.86
C ILE A 1038 -32.79 1.13 32.87
N HIS A 1039 -33.05 2.41 32.59
CA HIS A 1039 -33.92 3.25 33.42
C HIS A 1039 -35.39 2.79 33.39
N ARG A 1040 -35.86 2.31 32.24
CA ARG A 1040 -37.20 1.72 32.09
C ARG A 1040 -37.33 0.42 32.88
N MET A 1041 -36.34 -0.47 32.77
CA MET A 1041 -36.32 -1.76 33.47
C MET A 1041 -36.15 -1.60 34.99
N ALA A 1042 -35.34 -0.64 35.45
CA ALA A 1042 -35.19 -0.32 36.87
C ALA A 1042 -36.45 0.32 37.49
N SER A 1043 -37.29 0.97 36.66
CA SER A 1043 -38.60 1.49 37.10
C SER A 1043 -39.68 0.42 37.15
N GLU A 1044 -39.50 -0.70 36.44
CA GLU A 1044 -40.48 -1.78 36.32
C GLU A 1044 -40.14 -3.01 37.19
N PHE A 1045 -38.87 -3.21 37.58
CA PHE A 1045 -38.44 -4.34 38.41
C PHE A 1045 -37.37 -3.94 39.45
N PRO A 1046 -37.42 -4.48 40.70
CA PRO A 1046 -36.37 -4.26 41.67
C PRO A 1046 -35.13 -5.09 41.30
N ILE A 1047 -34.07 -4.44 40.83
CA ILE A 1047 -32.80 -5.10 40.47
C ILE A 1047 -31.82 -4.98 41.65
N SER A 1048 -31.26 -6.09 42.13
CA SER A 1048 -30.04 -6.06 42.95
C SER A 1048 -28.82 -6.20 42.05
N ILE A 1049 -27.81 -5.34 42.24
CA ILE A 1049 -26.55 -5.41 41.50
C ILE A 1049 -25.51 -6.08 42.40
N HIS A 1050 -24.90 -7.16 41.92
CA HIS A 1050 -23.83 -7.85 42.61
C HIS A 1050 -22.60 -7.93 41.69
N THR A 1051 -21.42 -7.61 42.23
CA THR A 1051 -20.15 -7.65 41.50
C THR A 1051 -19.41 -8.95 41.81
N ILE A 1052 -18.97 -9.67 40.77
CA ILE A 1052 -18.10 -10.85 40.87
C ILE A 1052 -16.73 -10.47 40.27
N VAL A 1053 -15.64 -10.79 40.98
CA VAL A 1053 -14.27 -10.47 40.58
C VAL A 1053 -13.49 -11.76 40.31
N PHE A 1054 -12.92 -11.90 39.12
CA PHE A 1054 -12.03 -13.01 38.75
C PHE A 1054 -10.57 -12.54 38.79
N ARG A 1055 -9.67 -13.35 39.38
CA ARG A 1055 -8.21 -13.10 39.35
C ARG A 1055 -7.54 -14.10 38.40
N LEU A 1056 -6.92 -13.61 37.34
CA LEU A 1056 -6.14 -14.40 36.39
C LEU A 1056 -4.64 -14.19 36.64
N ARG A 1057 -3.82 -15.24 36.44
CA ARG A 1057 -2.35 -15.14 36.49
C ARG A 1057 -1.80 -14.69 35.13
N PRO A 1058 -0.72 -13.87 35.09
CA PRO A 1058 -0.18 -13.29 33.84
C PRO A 1058 0.25 -14.33 32.81
N GLU A 1059 0.64 -15.53 33.26
CA GLU A 1059 1.18 -16.63 32.46
C GLU A 1059 0.20 -17.19 31.40
N ASN A 1060 -1.11 -16.84 31.48
CA ASN A 1060 -2.16 -17.36 30.61
C ASN A 1060 -2.69 -16.34 29.58
N VAL A 1061 -2.09 -15.15 29.50
CA VAL A 1061 -2.45 -14.14 28.51
C VAL A 1061 -1.89 -14.58 27.15
N GLY A 1062 -2.76 -15.05 26.25
CA GLY A 1062 -2.40 -15.49 24.90
C GLY A 1062 -3.04 -16.80 24.42
N LYS A 1063 -3.74 -17.56 25.29
CA LYS A 1063 -4.50 -18.77 24.89
C LYS A 1063 -5.98 -18.63 25.26
N VAL A 1064 -6.86 -19.18 24.41
CA VAL A 1064 -8.31 -19.28 24.70
C VAL A 1064 -8.48 -20.21 25.91
N CYS A 1065 -8.83 -19.66 27.06
CA CYS A 1065 -9.10 -20.44 28.28
C CYS A 1065 -10.60 -20.66 28.46
N TYR A 1066 -11.00 -21.92 28.61
CA TYR A 1066 -12.32 -22.30 29.10
C TYR A 1066 -12.22 -22.53 30.62
N SER A 1067 -13.05 -21.85 31.42
CA SER A 1067 -13.14 -22.20 32.84
C SER A 1067 -14.14 -23.34 33.06
N ASP A 1068 -14.03 -24.03 34.20
CA ASP A 1068 -15.05 -24.99 34.63
C ASP A 1068 -16.43 -24.31 34.76
N GLN A 1069 -17.48 -25.08 34.51
CA GLN A 1069 -18.86 -24.61 34.64
C GLN A 1069 -19.18 -24.33 36.11
N PHE A 1070 -19.82 -23.19 36.40
CA PHE A 1070 -20.34 -22.91 37.73
C PHE A 1070 -21.79 -22.47 37.68
N GLU A 1071 -22.54 -22.75 38.74
CA GLU A 1071 -23.97 -22.45 38.81
C GLU A 1071 -24.20 -21.24 39.71
N ALA A 1072 -24.86 -20.22 39.18
CA ALA A 1072 -25.28 -19.04 39.92
C ALA A 1072 -26.71 -18.70 39.53
N PHE A 1073 -27.54 -18.30 40.49
CA PHE A 1073 -28.95 -17.94 40.24
C PHE A 1073 -29.78 -19.04 39.53
N GLY A 1074 -29.43 -20.32 39.75
CA GLY A 1074 -30.11 -21.46 39.13
C GLY A 1074 -29.78 -21.68 37.64
N VAL A 1075 -28.75 -20.98 37.13
CA VAL A 1075 -28.28 -21.09 35.75
C VAL A 1075 -26.79 -21.47 35.76
N LYS A 1076 -26.40 -22.40 34.89
CA LYS A 1076 -25.00 -22.79 34.73
C LYS A 1076 -24.31 -21.88 33.72
N PHE A 1077 -23.22 -21.28 34.14
CA PHE A 1077 -22.37 -20.40 33.34
C PHE A 1077 -21.07 -21.11 32.97
N SER A 1078 -20.58 -20.84 31.76
CA SER A 1078 -19.26 -21.26 31.29
C SER A 1078 -18.56 -20.07 30.64
N PRO A 1079 -17.77 -19.29 31.39
CA PRO A 1079 -16.99 -18.19 30.83
C PRO A 1079 -16.03 -18.65 29.73
N ARG A 1080 -16.03 -17.93 28.61
CA ARG A 1080 -15.02 -18.02 27.55
C ARG A 1080 -14.29 -16.69 27.47
N PHE A 1081 -12.96 -16.73 27.49
CA PHE A 1081 -12.13 -15.54 27.31
C PHE A 1081 -11.39 -15.62 25.96
N THR A 1082 -11.57 -14.60 25.13
CA THR A 1082 -10.84 -14.42 23.85
C THR A 1082 -9.94 -13.20 23.98
N ALA A 1083 -8.65 -13.35 23.68
CA ALA A 1083 -7.74 -12.22 23.60
C ALA A 1083 -8.05 -11.42 22.33
N MET A 1084 -8.32 -10.12 22.47
CA MET A 1084 -8.08 -9.15 21.41
C MET A 1084 -6.65 -8.62 21.58
N ASP A 1085 -6.07 -8.01 20.54
CA ASP A 1085 -4.67 -7.55 20.42
C ASP A 1085 -4.24 -6.46 21.45
N ASN A 1086 -4.98 -6.31 22.55
CA ASN A 1086 -4.68 -5.45 23.67
C ASN A 1086 -4.95 -6.19 25.00
N PRO A 1087 -3.94 -6.42 25.87
CA PRO A 1087 -4.09 -7.21 27.11
C PRO A 1087 -5.10 -6.62 28.12
N GLN A 1088 -5.64 -5.42 27.88
CA GLN A 1088 -6.56 -4.71 28.77
C GLN A 1088 -8.05 -4.87 28.39
N ASN A 1089 -8.37 -5.48 27.24
CA ASN A 1089 -9.76 -5.68 26.81
C ASN A 1089 -10.14 -7.16 26.80
N PHE A 1090 -10.87 -7.59 27.82
CA PHE A 1090 -11.52 -8.92 27.87
C PHE A 1090 -12.98 -8.78 27.42
N ALA A 1091 -13.38 -9.51 26.39
CA ALA A 1091 -14.80 -9.70 26.06
C ALA A 1091 -15.35 -10.90 26.85
N PHE A 1092 -16.51 -10.73 27.49
CA PHE A 1092 -17.23 -11.80 28.19
C PHE A 1092 -18.39 -12.27 27.32
N ASP A 1093 -18.22 -13.39 26.60
CA ASP A 1093 -19.32 -14.05 25.90
C ASP A 1093 -19.97 -15.08 26.81
N GLY A 1094 -21.06 -14.68 27.46
CA GLY A 1094 -21.92 -15.62 28.19
C GLY A 1094 -22.85 -16.34 27.22
N ALA A 1095 -22.59 -17.63 26.92
CA ALA A 1095 -23.60 -18.47 26.29
C ALA A 1095 -24.65 -18.88 27.32
N LEU A 1096 -25.87 -18.34 27.20
CA LEU A 1096 -27.05 -18.81 27.93
C LEU A 1096 -27.44 -20.20 27.40
N LEU A 1097 -27.04 -21.26 28.10
CA LEU A 1097 -27.61 -22.58 27.90
C LEU A 1097 -28.91 -22.68 28.71
N VAL A 1098 -30.03 -22.38 28.05
CA VAL A 1098 -31.36 -22.63 28.62
C VAL A 1098 -31.52 -24.15 28.81
N PRO A 1099 -31.94 -24.66 29.98
CA PRO A 1099 -32.24 -26.07 30.13
C PRO A 1099 -33.40 -26.42 29.20
N SER A 1100 -33.22 -27.43 28.36
CA SER A 1100 -34.33 -28.07 27.67
C SER A 1100 -35.27 -28.69 28.70
N GLY A 1101 -36.40 -28.02 28.93
CA GLY A 1101 -37.62 -28.58 29.51
C GLY A 1101 -38.66 -28.70 28.41
#